data_AF-A0A261FP14-F1
#
_entry.id   AF-A0A261FP14-F1
#
_cell.length_a   1.000
_cell.length_b   1.000
_cell.length_c   1.000
_cell.angle_alpha   90.00
_cell.angle_beta   90.00
_cell.angle_gamma   90.00
#
_symmetry.space_group_name_H-M   'P 1'
#
loop_
_entity.id
_entity.type
_entity.pdbx_description
1 polymer ?
#
loop_
_entity_poly.entity_id
_entity_poly.type
_entity_poly.pdbx_seq_one_letter_code
_entity_poly.pdbx_strand_id
1 'polypeptide(L)'
;MRTSRIHAITAVFAVLAMIISMIAIVPTAYALDTEVTGDTDTSVVDDGTSVTGTDTDTDDSGAIDDGTAADDADNTGGAGDDAGTTGTGDDIYGITGDGTAGENDLPTDDSDTTVTDADKSTANQDATAGESSEIDEIDVSDERNGVSVNGVYHDEAFTSEDGTITLGYDDDGNPTLTLDNAHITTAGGLDGHVAVAGIKSETDLTILLQGENTIEIKDDTHRADAIDVDGKLTIIGDDWYPYAKLHATLTYTPASSDYRSTVISADSFSMRDAQLDLTYVSDDANGTVYGIKTGGNIDLNDGTVTLTAPETSSNYYGLNAGGNITLTDTDLTSSGEWLSVLAGENILINDFSQLNLSCADERWPAAIYARQTLRFDLRRTGSVQIQPSATDPTEAFTNYAMLAERIELMPGVAVTDPTEVTIGEVYNPYTFSNAMGLIDTDGNAVSGVTIEASAEGEPPVGTTFMYDGFEYTITGNGENNGTLMLTGVDSTTDQHRLCRAIRLAWGNTWERLTVTDVRKDTLAEMTGTLVIDSDETDIANMALNSGAIGNGVTFELWALDDLTLTESGFTTDSATVDLPGGRRFDRVKAYYDWATITNESGATVPVTIVDYENDQTINDPKNPIQVADKESLDTRVLSPNLASIEFNLMYRVVGSDEGWQPLPVTRNNFSGYDPRILSVTLPDSVPADATIQLSFRDYLGKTQGYITSSWDDSREITLARGQAEDTATFTSSFAVPDRTQDYKIRVTTSGETGDADNAVYINGVYHDEDFVDAANGIALVYDEDDKPTLTLTNANLTALGAPLFNQDDAAAIRSATDLTIRLNGKSTASITNGTKTSSIISVAGDLTIIGNSADGTSALTIKAADAASLGGTSGFMTHLIEASNITVQQATLDMTYDGNGAAYALCTDGDITVTDSTITMGSATLASRGIYSGLYSGHGDITVTDSALNATDGKMDSLIYAVFGNATVSGNSQVDMSFGAEHHFSPAIFAYYTLTFDLQESGFVQIKATHPDVNPHALMSIDIVLGENTEISDPEGAAVGSITDGRVTYATLLDKEGNVVSDATLKAKAAPAPEQPGQTDSDKTDGNGQAAGEKLSATGSGVIPLVMGALTLAMIALCAGVVRRARGAYGTRGMRHGRR
;
A
#
# COMPACT_ATOMS: atom_id res chain seq x y z
N MET A 1 -35.21 -45.89 35.35
CA MET A 1 -35.13 -47.33 34.98
C MET A 1 -35.15 -47.44 33.46
N ARG A 2 -34.35 -48.38 32.94
CA ARG A 2 -33.87 -48.54 31.55
C ARG A 2 -34.94 -48.88 30.49
N THR A 3 -34.55 -48.58 29.22
CA THR A 3 -34.82 -49.27 27.92
C THR A 3 -36.27 -49.25 27.38
N SER A 4 -36.58 -49.02 26.08
CA SER A 4 -35.99 -49.39 24.77
C SER A 4 -36.68 -48.60 23.62
N ARG A 5 -35.99 -47.91 22.69
CA ARG A 5 -35.52 -48.27 21.32
C ARG A 5 -36.54 -48.84 20.29
N ILE A 6 -36.84 -48.08 19.21
CA ILE A 6 -36.65 -48.36 17.74
C ILE A 6 -37.74 -47.75 16.79
N HIS A 7 -37.25 -46.82 15.93
CA HIS A 7 -37.50 -46.51 14.50
C HIS A 7 -38.90 -46.27 13.89
N ALA A 8 -39.13 -45.02 13.51
CA ALA A 8 -39.67 -44.53 12.22
C ALA A 8 -39.19 -43.06 12.10
N ILE A 9 -38.49 -42.60 11.06
CA ILE A 9 -39.03 -42.14 9.78
C ILE A 9 -37.82 -41.86 8.86
N THR A 10 -37.77 -42.51 7.70
CA THR A 10 -36.87 -42.22 6.58
C THR A 10 -37.74 -42.19 5.33
N ALA A 11 -38.32 -41.03 5.01
CA ALA A 11 -39.10 -40.84 3.78
C ALA A 11 -39.36 -39.35 3.48
N VAL A 12 -38.30 -38.53 3.37
CA VAL A 12 -38.38 -37.21 2.69
C VAL A 12 -37.15 -36.92 1.81
N PHE A 13 -36.05 -37.66 1.93
CA PHE A 13 -34.81 -37.43 1.17
C PHE A 13 -34.77 -38.00 -0.28
N ALA A 14 -35.91 -38.26 -0.92
CA ALA A 14 -35.95 -38.95 -2.22
C ALA A 14 -36.38 -38.10 -3.43
N VAL A 15 -36.39 -36.75 -3.33
CA VAL A 15 -36.80 -35.89 -4.47
C VAL A 15 -35.70 -34.92 -4.95
N LEU A 16 -34.55 -34.81 -4.28
CA LEU A 16 -33.46 -33.91 -4.71
C LEU A 16 -32.28 -34.59 -5.43
N ALA A 17 -32.46 -35.83 -5.93
CA ALA A 17 -31.43 -36.60 -6.64
C ALA A 17 -31.76 -36.87 -8.12
N MET A 18 -32.53 -35.99 -8.75
CA MET A 18 -32.77 -35.99 -10.19
C MET A 18 -32.71 -34.57 -10.72
N ILE A 19 -31.51 -34.10 -11.06
CA ILE A 19 -31.12 -33.20 -12.16
C ILE A 19 -29.62 -32.92 -11.92
N ILE A 20 -28.80 -32.99 -12.98
CA ILE A 20 -27.32 -33.01 -13.03
C ILE A 20 -26.75 -34.45 -13.15
N SER A 21 -26.90 -35.00 -14.35
CA SER A 21 -26.02 -36.04 -14.90
C SER A 21 -26.01 -35.93 -16.44
N MET A 22 -25.17 -35.04 -16.95
CA MET A 22 -24.59 -34.98 -18.31
C MET A 22 -23.27 -34.22 -18.08
N ILE A 23 -22.06 -34.70 -18.37
CA ILE A 23 -21.54 -35.34 -19.58
C ILE A 23 -20.36 -36.23 -19.18
N ALA A 24 -20.32 -37.45 -19.72
CA ALA A 24 -19.11 -38.26 -19.87
C ALA A 24 -18.94 -38.56 -21.37
N ILE A 25 -17.76 -38.32 -21.93
CA ILE A 25 -17.31 -38.98 -23.17
C ILE A 25 -15.93 -39.59 -22.90
N VAL A 26 -15.85 -40.88 -23.20
CA VAL A 26 -14.75 -41.84 -23.03
C VAL A 26 -13.76 -41.72 -24.23
N PRO A 27 -12.54 -42.31 -24.19
CA PRO A 27 -12.44 -43.68 -24.70
C PRO A 27 -11.48 -44.63 -23.94
N THR A 28 -11.87 -45.90 -23.98
CA THR A 28 -11.21 -47.11 -23.48
C THR A 28 -10.02 -47.56 -24.33
N ALA A 29 -9.03 -48.16 -23.66
CA ALA A 29 -7.94 -48.92 -24.28
C ALA A 29 -8.36 -50.33 -24.74
N TYR A 30 -7.72 -50.85 -25.80
CA TYR A 30 -7.45 -52.27 -26.02
C TYR A 30 -6.12 -52.44 -26.78
N ALA A 31 -5.45 -53.56 -26.48
CA ALA A 31 -4.04 -53.85 -26.74
C ALA A 31 -3.76 -54.69 -28.01
N LEU A 32 -2.46 -54.70 -28.40
CA LEU A 32 -1.66 -55.73 -29.11
C LEU A 32 -2.11 -56.23 -30.50
N ASP A 33 -1.27 -56.08 -31.54
CA ASP A 33 -0.24 -57.06 -31.95
C ASP A 33 0.45 -56.74 -33.32
N THR A 34 1.75 -57.06 -33.39
CA THR A 34 2.62 -57.48 -34.54
C THR A 34 2.85 -56.68 -35.86
N GLU A 35 4.16 -56.54 -36.12
CA GLU A 35 4.93 -56.78 -37.37
C GLU A 35 5.27 -55.66 -38.41
N VAL A 36 6.56 -55.27 -38.38
CA VAL A 36 7.60 -55.40 -39.43
C VAL A 36 7.62 -54.45 -40.67
N THR A 37 8.86 -54.01 -40.98
CA THR A 37 9.43 -53.27 -42.15
C THR A 37 9.31 -51.74 -42.10
N GLY A 38 10.34 -50.94 -42.38
CA GLY A 38 11.70 -51.16 -42.88
C GLY A 38 12.47 -49.84 -42.97
N ASP A 39 13.78 -49.97 -43.20
CA ASP A 39 14.83 -48.96 -43.35
C ASP A 39 14.47 -47.68 -44.13
N THR A 40 15.08 -46.56 -43.72
CA THR A 40 16.06 -45.84 -44.58
C THR A 40 17.07 -45.06 -43.72
N ASP A 41 18.33 -45.52 -43.78
CA ASP A 41 19.54 -44.71 -43.66
C ASP A 41 19.47 -43.42 -44.52
N THR A 42 20.03 -42.32 -44.02
CA THR A 42 21.12 -41.64 -44.75
C THR A 42 21.98 -40.83 -43.80
N SER A 43 23.28 -41.09 -43.94
CA SER A 43 24.45 -40.58 -43.25
C SER A 43 25.03 -39.30 -43.89
N VAL A 44 25.82 -38.55 -43.11
CA VAL A 44 27.07 -37.85 -43.49
C VAL A 44 26.96 -36.60 -44.38
N VAL A 45 27.41 -35.44 -43.86
CA VAL A 45 28.62 -34.72 -44.35
C VAL A 45 29.25 -33.93 -43.18
N ASP A 46 30.52 -34.26 -42.93
CA ASP A 46 31.55 -33.50 -42.22
C ASP A 46 32.51 -32.93 -43.29
N ASP A 47 32.85 -31.65 -43.21
CA ASP A 47 33.96 -30.92 -43.86
C ASP A 47 33.89 -29.46 -43.35
N GLY A 48 34.89 -28.78 -42.81
CA GLY A 48 36.31 -29.00 -42.69
C GLY A 48 36.98 -27.72 -42.15
N THR A 49 38.22 -27.89 -41.71
CA THR A 49 39.12 -27.01 -40.95
C THR A 49 39.78 -25.83 -41.70
N SER A 50 40.13 -24.74 -40.98
CA SER A 50 41.40 -23.96 -41.10
C SER A 50 41.52 -22.96 -39.91
N VAL A 51 42.46 -23.00 -38.95
CA VAL A 51 43.93 -22.79 -38.94
C VAL A 51 44.38 -21.30 -38.91
N THR A 52 45.01 -20.92 -37.78
CA THR A 52 46.05 -19.89 -37.48
C THR A 52 45.79 -18.37 -37.55
N GLY A 53 46.07 -17.68 -36.42
CA GLY A 53 47.24 -16.79 -36.30
C GLY A 53 47.04 -15.28 -36.02
N THR A 54 47.70 -14.82 -34.95
CA THR A 54 48.40 -13.52 -34.73
C THR A 54 47.63 -12.20 -34.55
N ASP A 55 47.73 -11.65 -33.33
CA ASP A 55 48.52 -10.45 -32.95
C ASP A 55 48.42 -9.17 -33.81
N THR A 56 47.95 -8.07 -33.21
CA THR A 56 48.41 -6.69 -33.47
C THR A 56 47.96 -5.73 -32.36
N ASP A 57 48.94 -5.18 -31.63
CA ASP A 57 48.95 -3.82 -31.08
C ASP A 57 48.69 -2.77 -32.17
N THR A 58 48.09 -1.62 -31.79
CA THR A 58 48.47 -0.32 -32.37
C THR A 58 48.11 0.84 -31.43
N ASP A 59 49.16 1.47 -30.89
CA ASP A 59 49.23 2.86 -30.44
C ASP A 59 48.82 3.87 -31.53
N ASP A 60 48.19 4.99 -31.13
CA ASP A 60 48.58 6.37 -31.49
C ASP A 60 47.64 7.35 -30.73
N SER A 61 48.07 8.02 -29.67
CA SER A 61 48.83 9.29 -29.58
C SER A 61 48.03 10.57 -29.88
N GLY A 62 48.13 11.53 -28.96
CA GLY A 62 47.57 12.87 -29.09
C GLY A 62 47.75 13.73 -27.82
N ALA A 63 48.99 14.15 -27.55
CA ALA A 63 49.35 15.15 -26.54
C ALA A 63 49.69 16.48 -27.21
N ILE A 64 49.22 17.65 -26.71
CA ILE A 64 49.86 18.98 -26.85
C ILE A 64 49.43 19.94 -25.70
N ASP A 65 50.46 20.44 -24.97
CA ASP A 65 50.68 21.73 -24.23
C ASP A 65 49.82 22.19 -23.04
N ASP A 66 50.41 22.54 -21.88
CA ASP A 66 51.32 23.67 -21.49
C ASP A 66 50.55 24.93 -21.01
N GLY A 67 50.67 25.18 -19.70
CA GLY A 67 50.45 26.49 -19.09
C GLY A 67 51.04 26.58 -17.68
N THR A 68 52.32 27.00 -17.59
CA THR A 68 53.09 27.26 -16.36
C THR A 68 52.79 28.57 -15.61
N ALA A 69 53.28 28.63 -14.35
CA ALA A 69 53.70 29.78 -13.52
C ALA A 69 52.63 30.40 -12.59
N ALA A 70 52.86 30.81 -11.33
CA ALA A 70 54.01 31.07 -10.44
C ALA A 70 53.47 30.96 -8.98
N ASP A 71 54.17 31.02 -7.84
CA ASP A 71 55.38 31.74 -7.42
C ASP A 71 55.84 31.17 -6.05
N ASP A 72 57.15 31.28 -5.80
CA ASP A 72 57.87 30.98 -4.55
C ASP A 72 57.43 31.86 -3.35
N ALA A 73 57.60 31.35 -2.12
CA ALA A 73 58.37 32.04 -1.08
C ALA A 73 58.57 31.21 0.22
N ASP A 74 59.85 30.98 0.50
CA ASP A 74 60.56 30.59 1.73
C ASP A 74 60.01 31.15 3.07
N ASN A 75 60.23 30.48 4.22
CA ASN A 75 61.52 30.52 4.95
C ASN A 75 61.46 29.93 6.38
N THR A 76 62.33 28.94 6.62
CA THR A 76 63.18 28.69 7.81
C THR A 76 62.65 28.82 9.25
N GLY A 77 62.77 27.71 9.98
CA GLY A 77 63.96 27.52 10.84
C GLY A 77 63.71 27.26 12.33
N GLY A 78 64.47 26.31 12.90
CA GLY A 78 64.77 26.31 14.33
C GLY A 78 64.87 24.94 14.97
N ALA A 79 66.10 24.43 15.08
CA ALA A 79 66.48 23.26 15.87
C ALA A 79 66.34 23.48 17.39
N GLY A 80 66.17 22.39 18.15
CA GLY A 80 66.31 22.38 19.61
C GLY A 80 66.24 20.97 20.18
N ASP A 81 67.40 20.39 20.45
CA ASP A 81 67.64 19.15 21.20
C ASP A 81 67.29 19.27 22.71
N ASP A 82 67.32 18.11 23.37
CA ASP A 82 67.37 17.80 24.83
C ASP A 82 66.04 17.40 25.48
N ALA A 83 65.93 16.47 26.43
CA ALA A 83 66.69 15.31 26.89
C ALA A 83 65.97 14.81 28.18
N GLY A 84 65.71 13.50 28.30
CA GLY A 84 65.45 12.79 29.57
C GLY A 84 64.07 13.01 30.23
N THR A 85 63.50 12.11 31.03
CA THR A 85 63.93 10.84 31.63
C THR A 85 62.72 10.29 32.42
N THR A 86 62.57 8.95 32.48
CA THR A 86 62.00 8.14 33.60
C THR A 86 60.54 8.40 34.02
N GLY A 87 59.63 7.44 34.16
CA GLY A 87 59.70 6.00 34.40
C GLY A 87 58.53 5.61 35.32
N THR A 88 58.12 4.33 35.28
CA THR A 88 57.26 3.60 36.25
C THR A 88 55.83 4.15 36.45
N GLY A 89 54.76 3.37 36.48
CA GLY A 89 54.54 1.94 36.58
C GLY A 89 53.04 1.74 36.85
N ASP A 90 52.59 0.50 36.66
CA ASP A 90 51.39 -0.18 37.16
C ASP A 90 50.38 0.66 37.98
N ASP A 91 49.11 0.59 37.59
CA ASP A 91 48.08 0.15 38.54
C ASP A 91 46.89 -0.52 37.82
N ILE A 92 46.76 -1.80 38.16
CA ILE A 92 45.66 -2.71 37.88
C ILE A 92 44.50 -2.36 38.82
N TYR A 93 43.26 -2.30 38.31
CA TYR A 93 42.08 -2.58 39.13
C TYR A 93 41.17 -3.56 38.41
N GLY A 94 41.38 -4.84 38.71
CA GLY A 94 40.29 -5.81 38.78
C GLY A 94 39.82 -5.93 40.23
N ILE A 95 38.55 -6.23 40.44
CA ILE A 95 38.04 -7.19 41.45
C ILE A 95 36.57 -7.50 41.11
N THR A 96 36.36 -8.77 40.81
CA THR A 96 35.10 -9.53 40.88
C THR A 96 34.77 -9.92 42.33
N GLY A 97 33.48 -10.04 42.66
CA GLY A 97 32.98 -11.13 43.51
C GLY A 97 32.19 -10.75 44.77
N ASP A 98 30.97 -11.33 44.86
CA ASP A 98 30.12 -11.74 46.01
C ASP A 98 29.92 -10.76 47.18
N GLY A 99 28.77 -10.63 47.87
CA GLY A 99 27.77 -11.59 48.33
C GLY A 99 27.60 -11.39 49.85
N THR A 100 26.34 -11.26 50.31
CA THR A 100 25.83 -11.36 51.71
C THR A 100 25.41 -10.09 52.48
N ALA A 101 24.36 -10.31 53.28
CA ALA A 101 23.42 -9.39 53.91
C ALA A 101 23.92 -8.64 55.15
N GLY A 102 23.23 -7.54 55.50
CA GLY A 102 23.28 -6.91 56.82
C GLY A 102 22.38 -5.68 56.95
N GLU A 103 21.37 -5.79 57.80
CA GLU A 103 20.41 -4.77 58.24
C GLU A 103 21.07 -3.47 58.78
N ASN A 104 20.40 -2.31 58.62
CA ASN A 104 20.10 -1.34 59.72
C ASN A 104 19.44 -0.04 59.21
N ASP A 105 18.17 0.13 59.59
CA ASP A 105 17.55 1.29 60.26
C ASP A 105 17.91 2.77 59.94
N LEU A 106 16.85 3.49 59.50
CA LEU A 106 16.40 4.85 59.88
C LEU A 106 17.16 6.11 59.36
N PRO A 107 16.55 7.32 59.32
CA PRO A 107 15.13 7.73 59.23
C PRO A 107 14.85 8.91 58.24
N THR A 108 13.55 9.21 58.11
CA THR A 108 12.88 10.47 57.73
C THR A 108 13.49 11.75 58.34
N ASP A 109 13.40 12.90 57.64
CA ASP A 109 12.60 14.09 58.06
C ASP A 109 13.04 15.39 57.33
N ASP A 110 12.04 16.24 57.14
CA ASP A 110 11.92 17.60 56.60
C ASP A 110 13.12 18.57 56.77
N SER A 111 13.29 19.49 55.82
CA SER A 111 12.81 20.88 55.99
C SER A 111 13.40 21.87 54.98
N ASP A 112 12.50 22.48 54.21
CA ASP A 112 12.37 23.92 53.92
C ASP A 112 13.41 24.89 54.55
N THR A 113 13.98 25.79 53.74
CA THR A 113 14.00 27.25 54.05
C THR A 113 14.60 28.09 52.91
N THR A 114 13.71 28.90 52.32
CA THR A 114 13.84 30.28 51.81
C THR A 114 15.13 31.06 52.15
N VAL A 115 15.59 31.94 51.25
CA VAL A 115 15.72 33.41 51.46
C VAL A 115 15.88 34.15 50.10
N THR A 116 15.17 35.28 50.05
CA THR A 116 14.93 36.28 49.00
C THR A 116 15.99 37.41 48.86
N ASP A 117 15.81 38.18 47.77
CA ASP A 117 16.13 39.62 47.56
C ASP A 117 17.59 40.01 47.26
N ALA A 118 17.92 40.98 46.40
CA ALA A 118 17.19 41.88 45.49
C ALA A 118 18.25 42.68 44.68
N ASP A 119 17.92 43.16 43.47
CA ASP A 119 17.77 44.60 43.14
C ASP A 119 17.88 44.91 41.61
N LYS A 120 16.84 45.62 41.11
CA LYS A 120 16.86 46.81 40.21
C LYS A 120 17.33 46.66 38.75
N SER A 121 16.70 47.26 37.73
CA SER A 121 15.67 48.31 37.67
C SER A 121 15.16 48.57 36.23
N THR A 122 13.83 48.72 36.12
CA THR A 122 13.03 49.77 35.44
C THR A 122 13.02 50.05 33.92
N ALA A 123 11.76 50.14 33.45
CA ALA A 123 11.12 51.03 32.45
C ALA A 123 10.80 50.37 31.08
N ASN A 124 9.59 50.42 30.51
CA ASN A 124 8.46 51.35 30.68
C ASN A 124 7.14 50.79 30.06
N GLN A 125 6.00 50.99 30.76
CA GLN A 125 4.57 51.28 30.39
C GLN A 125 4.03 50.92 28.97
N ASP A 126 2.79 50.47 28.73
CA ASP A 126 1.48 50.81 29.33
C ASP A 126 0.34 49.92 28.74
N ALA A 127 -0.78 49.80 29.47
CA ALA A 127 -2.15 49.33 29.08
C ALA A 127 -2.34 47.82 28.72
N THR A 128 -3.38 47.07 29.12
CA THR A 128 -4.72 47.37 29.67
C THR A 128 -5.23 46.12 30.41
N ALA A 129 -5.99 46.30 31.49
CA ALA A 129 -6.60 45.22 32.27
C ALA A 129 -7.78 44.56 31.55
N GLY A 130 -7.96 43.24 31.71
CA GLY A 130 -9.18 42.54 31.34
C GLY A 130 -9.13 41.02 31.53
N GLU A 131 -9.64 40.59 32.68
CA GLU A 131 -10.23 39.27 32.97
C GLU A 131 -9.32 38.05 33.17
N SER A 132 -9.40 37.52 34.39
CA SER A 132 -8.91 36.22 34.81
C SER A 132 -9.74 35.10 34.17
N SER A 133 -9.07 34.20 33.48
CA SER A 133 -9.50 32.81 33.33
C SER A 133 -8.50 31.95 34.10
N GLU A 134 -9.04 30.92 34.76
CA GLU A 134 -8.32 29.85 35.44
C GLU A 134 -7.23 29.31 34.51
N ILE A 135 -6.00 29.25 35.01
CA ILE A 135 -4.97 28.40 34.42
C ILE A 135 -5.38 26.99 34.84
N ASP A 136 -6.10 26.31 33.95
CA ASP A 136 -6.11 24.85 33.92
C ASP A 136 -4.65 24.40 33.89
N GLU A 137 -4.32 23.55 34.85
CA GLU A 137 -3.10 22.77 34.85
C GLU A 137 -3.15 21.93 33.56
N ILE A 138 -2.47 22.41 32.52
CA ILE A 138 -2.31 21.70 31.25
C ILE A 138 -1.68 20.36 31.60
N ASP A 139 -2.44 19.30 31.33
CA ASP A 139 -1.99 17.92 31.41
C ASP A 139 -0.81 17.76 30.43
N VAL A 140 0.41 17.69 30.94
CA VAL A 140 1.66 17.56 30.17
C VAL A 140 1.82 16.14 29.60
N SER A 141 0.71 15.45 29.32
CA SER A 141 0.69 14.13 28.71
C SER A 141 0.44 14.16 27.20
N ASP A 142 -0.03 15.27 26.64
CA ASP A 142 -0.23 15.48 25.19
C ASP A 142 1.06 15.85 24.42
N GLU A 143 2.20 16.08 25.09
CA GLU A 143 3.47 16.42 24.42
C GLU A 143 4.21 15.19 23.83
N ARG A 144 3.72 13.96 24.03
CA ARG A 144 4.52 12.74 23.73
C ARG A 144 4.60 12.33 22.25
N ASN A 145 3.74 12.87 21.40
CA ASN A 145 3.68 12.45 19.98
C ASN A 145 4.25 13.48 19.01
N GLY A 146 4.83 14.58 19.51
CA GLY A 146 5.39 15.59 18.64
C GLY A 146 6.66 15.15 17.93
N VAL A 147 6.85 15.69 16.72
CA VAL A 147 8.07 15.54 15.92
C VAL A 147 8.70 16.91 15.74
N SER A 148 9.97 17.03 16.10
CA SER A 148 10.77 18.16 15.65
C SER A 148 11.45 17.82 14.34
N VAL A 149 11.22 18.62 13.30
CA VAL A 149 11.88 18.48 12.00
C VAL A 149 12.39 19.83 11.54
N ASN A 150 13.64 19.87 11.08
CA ASN A 150 14.31 21.09 10.60
C ASN A 150 14.23 22.27 11.60
N GLY A 151 14.40 21.99 12.90
CA GLY A 151 14.39 23.01 13.93
C GLY A 151 13.01 23.46 14.43
N VAL A 152 11.92 22.93 13.88
CA VAL A 152 10.54 23.30 14.23
C VAL A 152 9.83 22.10 14.85
N TYR A 153 9.12 22.33 15.95
CA TYR A 153 8.30 21.31 16.61
C TYR A 153 6.89 21.30 16.02
N HIS A 154 6.37 20.10 15.77
CA HIS A 154 5.03 19.86 15.27
C HIS A 154 4.38 18.74 16.10
N ASP A 155 3.22 19.02 16.68
CA ASP A 155 2.34 18.11 17.41
C ASP A 155 1.02 17.84 16.69
N GLU A 156 0.82 18.47 15.52
CA GLU A 156 -0.31 18.28 14.63
C GLU A 156 0.17 18.07 13.18
N ALA A 157 -0.72 17.56 12.33
CA ALA A 157 -0.41 17.32 10.93
C ALA A 157 0.08 18.61 10.25
N PHE A 158 1.16 18.50 9.49
CA PHE A 158 1.84 19.64 8.90
C PHE A 158 2.41 19.29 7.53
N THR A 159 2.45 20.27 6.64
CA THR A 159 3.18 20.20 5.38
C THR A 159 4.03 21.45 5.25
N SER A 160 5.32 21.29 4.89
CA SER A 160 6.23 22.40 4.65
C SER A 160 5.73 23.30 3.52
N GLU A 161 6.17 24.57 3.50
CA GLU A 161 5.74 25.53 2.46
C GLU A 161 6.09 25.08 1.03
N ASP A 162 7.16 24.28 0.88
CA ASP A 162 7.61 23.70 -0.38
C ASP A 162 7.01 22.31 -0.68
N GLY A 163 6.21 21.75 0.25
CA GLY A 163 5.57 20.45 0.12
C GLY A 163 6.48 19.24 0.29
N THR A 164 7.78 19.46 0.53
CA THR A 164 8.79 18.37 0.57
C THR A 164 8.77 17.57 1.87
N ILE A 165 8.21 18.11 2.95
CA ILE A 165 8.07 17.45 4.25
C ILE A 165 6.60 17.46 4.63
N THR A 166 6.04 16.28 4.86
CA THR A 166 4.67 16.14 5.38
C THR A 166 4.67 15.27 6.62
N LEU A 167 4.16 15.80 7.73
CA LEU A 167 3.89 15.05 8.95
C LEU A 167 2.40 14.72 8.99
N GLY A 168 2.10 13.43 9.03
CA GLY A 168 0.79 12.89 9.40
C GLY A 168 0.90 12.10 10.69
N TYR A 169 -0.24 11.63 11.16
CA TYR A 169 -0.35 10.72 12.29
C TYR A 169 -1.20 9.54 11.83
N ASP A 170 -0.78 8.33 12.18
CA ASP A 170 -1.59 7.15 11.93
C ASP A 170 -2.81 7.11 12.88
N ASP A 171 -3.67 6.10 12.73
CA ASP A 171 -4.88 5.94 13.53
C ASP A 171 -4.56 5.74 15.04
N ASP A 172 -3.32 5.36 15.37
CA ASP A 172 -2.81 5.16 16.74
C ASP A 172 -2.14 6.43 17.29
N GLY A 173 -2.11 7.51 16.50
CA GLY A 173 -1.48 8.78 16.86
C GLY A 173 0.04 8.75 16.80
N ASN A 174 0.65 7.72 16.19
CA ASN A 174 2.08 7.70 15.95
C ASN A 174 2.42 8.58 14.74
N PRO A 175 3.48 9.38 14.82
CA PRO A 175 3.87 10.24 13.72
C PRO A 175 4.36 9.43 12.51
N THR A 176 3.90 9.85 11.33
CA THR A 176 4.40 9.41 10.02
C THR A 176 4.93 10.62 9.25
N LEU A 177 6.24 10.66 9.01
CA LEU A 177 6.92 11.74 8.30
C LEU A 177 7.24 11.31 6.86
N THR A 178 6.60 11.94 5.88
CA THR A 178 6.93 11.77 4.46
C THR A 178 7.97 12.81 4.05
N LEU A 179 9.08 12.33 3.47
CA LEU A 179 10.13 13.15 2.89
C LEU A 179 10.14 12.93 1.37
N ASP A 180 9.79 13.97 0.61
CA ASP A 180 9.80 13.98 -0.85
C ASP A 180 10.76 15.06 -1.36
N ASN A 181 11.96 14.63 -1.76
CA ASN A 181 13.05 15.53 -2.15
C ASN A 181 13.37 16.60 -1.08
N ALA A 182 13.25 16.23 0.20
CA ALA A 182 13.43 17.11 1.34
C ALA A 182 14.90 17.44 1.58
N HIS A 183 15.16 18.66 2.07
CA HIS A 183 16.49 19.09 2.51
C HIS A 183 16.42 19.72 3.91
N ILE A 184 16.97 19.02 4.89
CA ILE A 184 16.95 19.39 6.31
C ILE A 184 18.37 19.79 6.72
N THR A 185 18.56 21.04 7.13
CA THR A 185 19.89 21.58 7.49
C THR A 185 19.97 22.13 8.90
N THR A 186 18.82 22.19 9.59
CA THR A 186 18.72 22.83 10.90
C THR A 186 18.43 21.76 11.95
N ALA A 187 19.25 21.72 13.00
CA ALA A 187 18.97 20.88 14.15
C ALA A 187 17.95 21.57 15.08
N GLY A 188 16.94 20.82 15.50
CA GLY A 188 15.98 21.22 16.53
C GLY A 188 16.19 20.45 17.83
N GLY A 189 15.67 20.99 18.93
CA GLY A 189 15.59 20.30 20.21
C GLY A 189 14.27 20.62 20.89
N LEU A 190 13.73 19.65 21.62
CA LEU A 190 12.66 19.88 22.59
C LEU A 190 13.27 20.60 23.79
N ASP A 191 12.65 21.68 24.24
CA ASP A 191 13.17 22.59 25.26
C ASP A 191 13.68 21.81 26.50
N GLY A 192 15.01 21.73 26.67
CA GLY A 192 15.64 21.16 27.87
C GLY A 192 16.58 19.96 27.69
N HIS A 193 16.70 19.38 26.48
CA HIS A 193 17.60 18.25 26.23
C HIS A 193 18.99 18.63 25.67
N VAL A 194 20.00 17.82 26.00
CA VAL A 194 21.44 18.01 25.68
C VAL A 194 21.80 17.61 24.24
N ALA A 195 20.86 17.03 23.49
CA ALA A 195 21.06 16.57 22.11
C ALA A 195 20.17 17.34 21.13
N VAL A 196 20.74 17.77 20.02
CA VAL A 196 20.02 18.40 18.89
C VAL A 196 19.95 17.41 17.74
N ALA A 197 18.82 17.36 17.02
CA ALA A 197 18.67 16.49 15.86
C ALA A 197 17.98 17.15 14.68
N GLY A 198 18.29 16.72 13.45
CA GLY A 198 17.59 17.17 12.25
C GLY A 198 16.12 16.73 12.24
N ILE A 199 15.89 15.50 12.71
CA ILE A 199 14.58 14.94 13.02
C ILE A 199 14.64 14.38 14.44
N LYS A 200 13.68 14.74 15.30
CA LYS A 200 13.55 14.22 16.65
C LYS A 200 12.11 13.77 16.94
N SER A 201 11.93 12.62 17.57
CA SER A 201 10.64 12.18 18.12
C SER A 201 10.84 11.50 19.49
N GLU A 202 9.89 11.65 20.41
CA GLU A 202 9.90 10.97 21.72
C GLU A 202 9.09 9.66 21.73
N THR A 203 8.59 9.24 20.58
CA THR A 203 7.75 8.06 20.36
C THR A 203 8.20 7.33 19.10
N ASP A 204 7.52 6.24 18.73
CA ASP A 204 7.72 5.53 17.48
C ASP A 204 7.50 6.46 16.29
N LEU A 205 8.38 6.40 15.29
CA LEU A 205 8.34 7.25 14.11
C LEU A 205 8.45 6.40 12.84
N THR A 206 7.53 6.62 11.91
CA THR A 206 7.65 6.08 10.55
C THR A 206 8.09 7.18 9.60
N ILE A 207 9.14 6.95 8.81
CA ILE A 207 9.58 7.84 7.74
C ILE A 207 9.29 7.18 6.38
N LEU A 208 8.49 7.84 5.56
CA LEU A 208 8.23 7.45 4.17
C LEU A 208 9.14 8.27 3.25
N LEU A 209 10.02 7.61 2.51
CA LEU A 209 10.95 8.25 1.58
C LEU A 209 10.39 8.24 0.16
N GLN A 210 10.41 9.40 -0.47
CA GLN A 210 10.15 9.63 -1.89
C GLN A 210 11.29 10.47 -2.49
N GLY A 211 11.74 10.11 -3.70
CA GLY A 211 12.86 10.80 -4.36
C GLY A 211 14.18 10.74 -3.58
N GLU A 212 15.00 11.79 -3.70
CA GLU A 212 16.31 11.91 -3.03
C GLU A 212 16.26 12.96 -1.91
N ASN A 213 16.40 12.50 -0.66
CA ASN A 213 16.30 13.33 0.53
C ASN A 213 17.66 13.55 1.16
N THR A 214 17.88 14.72 1.77
CA THR A 214 19.15 15.09 2.40
C THR A 214 18.93 15.66 3.80
N ILE A 215 19.68 15.17 4.79
CA ILE A 215 19.81 15.73 6.13
C ILE A 215 21.28 16.09 6.34
N GLU A 216 21.59 17.38 6.51
CA GLU A 216 22.94 17.88 6.78
C GLU A 216 22.97 18.61 8.12
N ILE A 217 23.44 17.94 9.16
CA ILE A 217 23.52 18.53 10.50
C ILE A 217 24.97 18.86 10.82
N LYS A 218 25.20 20.12 11.19
CA LYS A 218 26.48 20.58 11.71
C LYS A 218 26.30 21.15 13.12
N ASP A 219 26.99 20.57 14.09
CA ASP A 219 27.07 21.10 15.46
C ASP A 219 28.52 21.03 15.99
N ASP A 220 28.96 22.09 16.66
CA ASP A 220 30.32 22.22 17.19
C ASP A 220 30.34 22.27 18.74
N THR A 221 29.20 22.02 19.40
CA THR A 221 28.95 22.40 20.80
C THR A 221 28.22 21.36 21.66
N HIS A 222 27.31 20.56 21.09
CA HIS A 222 26.43 19.62 21.81
C HIS A 222 26.44 18.24 21.16
N ARG A 223 25.84 17.23 21.80
CA ARG A 223 25.55 15.96 21.10
C ARG A 223 24.62 16.30 19.93
N ALA A 224 24.95 15.81 18.74
CA ALA A 224 24.15 16.04 17.54
C ALA A 224 23.88 14.72 16.83
N ASP A 225 22.64 14.52 16.43
CA ASP A 225 22.20 13.37 15.66
C ASP A 225 21.51 13.84 14.36
N ALA A 226 21.52 13.05 13.29
CA ALA A 226 20.72 13.40 12.11
C ALA A 226 19.24 13.06 12.38
N ILE A 227 19.00 11.90 12.99
CA ILE A 227 17.70 11.41 13.44
C ILE A 227 17.84 10.84 14.86
N ASP A 228 17.00 11.27 15.80
CA ASP A 228 16.94 10.76 17.18
C ASP A 228 15.49 10.45 17.58
N VAL A 229 15.20 9.18 17.86
CA VAL A 229 13.86 8.68 18.15
C VAL A 229 13.89 7.92 19.48
N ASP A 230 13.20 8.40 20.50
CA ASP A 230 13.06 7.67 21.79
C ASP A 230 11.97 6.58 21.68
N GLY A 231 12.05 5.76 20.62
CA GLY A 231 11.08 4.74 20.21
C GLY A 231 11.57 3.94 19.00
N LYS A 232 10.71 3.14 18.38
CA LYS A 232 11.01 2.43 17.13
C LYS A 232 11.04 3.40 15.96
N LEU A 233 12.13 3.41 15.20
CA LEU A 233 12.22 4.09 13.91
C LEU A 233 12.02 3.09 12.77
N THR A 234 11.05 3.36 11.90
CA THR A 234 10.81 2.60 10.68
C THR A 234 11.02 3.48 9.45
N ILE A 235 11.87 3.08 8.51
CA ILE A 235 12.07 3.79 7.24
C ILE A 235 11.56 2.90 6.09
N ILE A 236 10.69 3.46 5.26
CA ILE A 236 10.10 2.77 4.10
C ILE A 236 10.32 3.64 2.87
N GLY A 237 10.97 3.11 1.83
CA GLY A 237 11.01 3.78 0.54
C GLY A 237 9.80 3.44 -0.33
N ASP A 238 9.48 4.31 -1.28
CA ASP A 238 8.47 4.02 -2.31
C ASP A 238 8.94 2.87 -3.22
N ASP A 239 8.05 1.91 -3.52
CA ASP A 239 8.32 0.58 -4.12
C ASP A 239 8.88 0.63 -5.58
N TRP A 240 9.29 1.80 -6.08
CA TRP A 240 9.58 2.04 -7.49
C TRP A 240 11.08 2.24 -7.71
N TYR A 241 11.74 1.20 -8.25
CA TYR A 241 13.16 1.23 -8.60
C TYR A 241 13.51 2.44 -9.51
N PRO A 242 14.53 3.26 -9.17
CA PRO A 242 15.48 3.10 -8.06
C PRO A 242 14.89 3.45 -6.69
N TYR A 243 15.33 2.73 -5.64
CA TYR A 243 14.89 2.96 -4.26
C TYR A 243 14.92 4.44 -3.87
N ALA A 244 13.90 4.88 -3.14
CA ALA A 244 13.93 6.21 -2.53
C ALA A 244 15.11 6.33 -1.56
N LYS A 245 15.74 7.51 -1.56
CA LYS A 245 17.07 7.69 -1.00
C LYS A 245 17.09 8.73 0.11
N LEU A 246 17.88 8.47 1.15
CA LEU A 246 18.19 9.43 2.20
C LEU A 246 19.71 9.53 2.40
N HIS A 247 20.23 10.72 2.16
CA HIS A 247 21.58 11.13 2.49
C HIS A 247 21.60 11.82 3.85
N ALA A 248 22.23 11.22 4.86
CA ALA A 248 22.38 11.85 6.17
C ALA A 248 23.87 12.13 6.45
N THR A 249 24.24 13.41 6.50
CA THR A 249 25.58 13.86 6.82
C THR A 249 25.60 14.53 8.18
N LEU A 250 26.39 13.98 9.10
CA LEU A 250 26.66 14.58 10.40
C LEU A 250 28.08 15.14 10.43
N THR A 251 28.20 16.46 10.49
CA THR A 251 29.48 17.16 10.71
C THR A 251 29.58 17.53 12.19
N TYR A 252 30.48 16.89 12.93
CA TYR A 252 30.59 17.09 14.38
C TYR A 252 32.04 17.25 14.83
N THR A 253 32.30 18.32 15.58
CA THR A 253 33.59 18.53 16.27
C THR A 253 33.36 18.38 17.78
N PRO A 254 33.65 17.22 18.38
CA PRO A 254 33.40 17.00 19.80
C PRO A 254 34.18 17.97 20.68
N ALA A 255 33.48 18.69 21.57
CA ALA A 255 34.11 19.54 22.58
C ALA A 255 34.73 18.74 23.75
N SER A 256 34.41 17.44 23.88
CA SER A 256 34.87 16.51 24.91
C SER A 256 34.73 15.06 24.44
N SER A 257 35.64 14.18 24.89
CA SER A 257 35.61 12.74 24.63
C SER A 257 34.39 12.00 25.22
N ASP A 258 33.66 12.63 26.14
CA ASP A 258 32.52 12.02 26.83
C ASP A 258 31.23 12.06 25.99
N TYR A 259 31.19 12.86 24.92
CA TYR A 259 30.01 12.96 24.05
C TYR A 259 30.00 11.85 23.00
N ARG A 260 28.85 11.19 22.89
CA ARG A 260 28.57 10.19 21.86
C ARG A 260 27.58 10.80 20.89
N SER A 261 27.91 10.79 19.61
CA SER A 261 27.02 11.27 18.54
C SER A 261 26.63 10.12 17.62
N THR A 262 25.47 10.19 17.01
CA THR A 262 24.88 9.09 16.23
C THR A 262 24.25 9.69 14.98
N VAL A 263 24.48 9.12 13.79
CA VAL A 263 23.72 9.61 12.62
C VAL A 263 22.23 9.27 12.82
N ILE A 264 21.92 8.03 13.19
CA ILE A 264 20.55 7.58 13.52
C ILE A 264 20.52 6.87 14.89
N SER A 265 19.77 7.43 15.84
CA SER A 265 19.54 6.88 17.18
C SER A 265 18.07 6.48 17.34
N ALA A 266 17.81 5.25 17.78
CA ALA A 266 16.45 4.75 18.04
C ALA A 266 16.42 3.69 19.16
N ASP A 267 15.27 3.35 19.72
CA ASP A 267 15.15 2.16 20.59
C ASP A 267 15.22 0.87 19.76
N SER A 268 14.62 0.86 18.57
CA SER A 268 14.82 -0.18 17.55
C SER A 268 14.72 0.43 16.15
N PHE A 269 15.32 -0.23 15.16
CA PHE A 269 15.40 0.29 13.81
C PHE A 269 14.95 -0.75 12.79
N SER A 270 14.07 -0.36 11.88
CA SER A 270 13.67 -1.19 10.75
C SER A 270 13.71 -0.39 9.46
N MET A 271 14.16 -1.03 8.37
CA MET A 271 14.19 -0.43 7.04
C MET A 271 13.69 -1.43 6.00
N ARG A 272 12.89 -0.94 5.05
CA ARG A 272 12.58 -1.66 3.81
C ARG A 272 12.54 -0.76 2.58
N ASP A 273 12.91 -1.31 1.43
CA ASP A 273 12.75 -0.69 0.10
C ASP A 273 13.41 0.70 -0.02
N ALA A 274 14.51 0.93 0.70
CA ALA A 274 15.16 2.24 0.83
C ALA A 274 16.68 2.19 0.65
N GLN A 275 17.25 3.33 0.24
CA GLN A 275 18.69 3.56 0.23
C GLN A 275 19.09 4.60 1.28
N LEU A 276 20.01 4.24 2.20
CA LEU A 276 20.59 5.15 3.19
C LEU A 276 22.07 5.38 2.92
N ASP A 277 22.47 6.63 2.73
CA ASP A 277 23.87 7.02 2.68
C ASP A 277 24.20 7.85 3.94
N LEU A 278 24.82 7.20 4.92
CA LEU A 278 25.17 7.79 6.21
C LEU A 278 26.65 8.21 6.21
N THR A 279 26.89 9.51 6.31
CA THR A 279 28.23 10.09 6.27
C THR A 279 28.52 10.82 7.57
N TYR A 280 29.66 10.48 8.18
CA TYR A 280 30.21 11.23 9.28
C TYR A 280 31.41 12.06 8.82
N VAL A 281 31.47 13.33 9.23
CA VAL A 281 32.57 14.24 8.96
C VAL A 281 33.06 14.83 10.27
N SER A 282 34.36 14.73 10.55
CA SER A 282 34.98 15.38 11.72
C SER A 282 36.38 15.85 11.43
N ASP A 283 36.73 16.98 12.06
CA ASP A 283 38.06 17.59 12.01
C ASP A 283 38.94 17.20 13.22
N ASP A 284 38.41 16.47 14.22
CA ASP A 284 39.12 16.15 15.47
C ASP A 284 38.85 14.72 15.97
N ALA A 285 39.88 14.06 16.52
CA ALA A 285 39.93 12.61 16.71
C ALA A 285 39.29 12.09 18.03
N ASN A 286 38.50 12.91 18.72
CA ASN A 286 38.17 12.71 20.13
C ASN A 286 36.66 12.51 20.37
N GLY A 287 36.11 11.37 19.94
CA GLY A 287 34.71 11.02 20.21
C GLY A 287 34.35 9.59 19.79
N THR A 288 33.24 9.06 20.33
CA THR A 288 32.64 7.81 19.83
C THR A 288 31.42 8.15 18.99
N VAL A 289 31.40 7.66 17.75
CA VAL A 289 30.32 7.96 16.81
C VAL A 289 29.75 6.69 16.22
N TYR A 290 28.44 6.68 16.07
CA TYR A 290 27.69 5.56 15.54
C TYR A 290 27.00 5.96 14.23
N GLY A 291 27.01 5.08 13.22
CA GLY A 291 26.16 5.24 12.04
C GLY A 291 24.69 5.07 12.45
N ILE A 292 24.34 3.86 12.88
CA ILE A 292 23.05 3.55 13.49
C ILE A 292 23.28 2.94 14.87
N LYS A 293 22.58 3.43 15.88
CA LYS A 293 22.63 2.90 17.23
C LYS A 293 21.25 2.63 17.78
N THR A 294 21.04 1.42 18.29
CA THR A 294 19.77 1.04 18.93
C THR A 294 19.94 0.34 20.27
N GLY A 295 18.92 0.44 21.14
CA GLY A 295 18.82 -0.36 22.37
C GLY A 295 18.32 -1.79 22.12
N GLY A 296 17.52 -1.99 21.08
CA GLY A 296 16.88 -3.21 20.63
C GLY A 296 17.42 -3.69 19.28
N ASN A 297 16.55 -4.14 18.38
CA ASN A 297 16.94 -4.76 17.12
C ASN A 297 17.24 -3.75 16.01
N ILE A 298 18.02 -4.20 15.01
CA ILE A 298 18.19 -3.55 13.70
C ILE A 298 17.79 -4.58 12.64
N ASP A 299 16.70 -4.32 11.91
CA ASP A 299 16.20 -5.21 10.86
C ASP A 299 16.19 -4.48 9.51
N LEU A 300 17.11 -4.85 8.62
CA LEU A 300 17.23 -4.30 7.27
C LEU A 300 16.74 -5.34 6.27
N ASN A 301 15.74 -4.98 5.47
CA ASN A 301 15.18 -5.83 4.43
C ASN A 301 15.17 -5.08 3.10
N ASP A 302 15.50 -5.74 1.98
CA ASP A 302 15.34 -5.20 0.62
C ASP A 302 15.86 -3.74 0.46
N GLY A 303 17.12 -3.47 0.79
CA GLY A 303 17.63 -2.09 0.78
C GLY A 303 19.15 -1.95 0.66
N THR A 304 19.60 -0.69 0.59
CA THR A 304 21.03 -0.37 0.46
C THR A 304 21.47 0.58 1.57
N VAL A 305 22.57 0.28 2.25
CA VAL A 305 23.18 1.14 3.27
C VAL A 305 24.63 1.42 2.91
N THR A 306 25.00 2.69 2.80
CA THR A 306 26.37 3.16 2.67
C THR A 306 26.80 3.86 3.95
N LEU A 307 27.89 3.40 4.57
CA LEU A 307 28.48 3.98 5.76
C LEU A 307 29.82 4.63 5.41
N THR A 308 29.97 5.93 5.65
CA THR A 308 31.22 6.66 5.39
C THR A 308 31.72 7.32 6.67
N ALA A 309 32.94 6.96 7.09
CA ALA A 309 33.63 7.59 8.22
C ALA A 309 34.98 8.22 7.77
N PRO A 310 35.49 9.21 8.51
CA PRO A 310 36.84 9.73 8.29
C PRO A 310 37.93 8.68 8.58
N GLU A 311 39.10 8.83 7.93
CA GLU A 311 40.33 8.11 8.24
C GLU A 311 41.08 8.84 9.38
N THR A 312 40.57 8.73 10.61
CA THR A 312 41.17 9.32 11.80
C THR A 312 41.10 8.36 12.98
N SER A 313 41.97 8.53 13.98
CA SER A 313 42.09 7.67 15.17
C SER A 313 40.91 7.73 16.16
N SER A 314 39.68 7.98 15.70
CA SER A 314 38.46 8.04 16.50
C SER A 314 37.76 6.69 16.57
N ASN A 315 36.78 6.58 17.49
CA ASN A 315 36.02 5.34 17.68
C ASN A 315 34.72 5.35 16.86
N TYR A 316 34.79 4.88 15.60
CA TYR A 316 33.62 4.79 14.71
C TYR A 316 32.96 3.40 14.74
N TYR A 317 31.65 3.36 14.91
CA TYR A 317 30.84 2.13 14.88
C TYR A 317 29.74 2.23 13.82
N GLY A 318 29.61 1.24 12.94
CA GLY A 318 28.61 1.25 11.86
C GLY A 318 27.19 1.06 12.39
N LEU A 319 26.69 -0.17 12.33
CA LEU A 319 25.44 -0.61 12.93
C LEU A 319 25.70 -1.21 14.31
N ASN A 320 25.12 -0.63 15.35
CA ASN A 320 25.31 -1.07 16.74
C ASN A 320 23.95 -1.27 17.43
N ALA A 321 23.62 -2.53 17.69
CA ALA A 321 22.37 -2.94 18.33
C ALA A 321 22.63 -3.47 19.75
N GLY A 322 21.78 -3.10 20.71
CA GLY A 322 21.69 -3.81 21.98
C GLY A 322 21.01 -5.18 21.86
N GLY A 323 20.19 -5.38 20.82
CA GLY A 323 19.53 -6.62 20.43
C GLY A 323 20.13 -7.25 19.16
N ASN A 324 19.30 -7.86 18.33
CA ASN A 324 19.73 -8.59 17.13
C ASN A 324 19.94 -7.64 15.93
N ILE A 325 20.81 -8.04 15.01
CA ILE A 325 20.94 -7.44 13.68
C ILE A 325 20.52 -8.49 12.64
N THR A 326 19.52 -8.17 11.82
CA THR A 326 19.08 -9.00 10.70
C THR A 326 19.28 -8.24 9.39
N LEU A 327 20.04 -8.82 8.47
CA LEU A 327 20.27 -8.27 7.12
C LEU A 327 19.73 -9.25 6.08
N THR A 328 18.63 -8.89 5.44
CA THR A 328 17.95 -9.67 4.38
C THR A 328 17.93 -8.87 3.10
N ASP A 329 18.38 -9.48 2.00
CA ASP A 329 18.47 -8.83 0.69
C ASP A 329 19.05 -7.41 0.75
N THR A 330 20.08 -7.23 1.58
CA THR A 330 20.65 -5.92 1.92
C THR A 330 22.04 -5.75 1.33
N ASP A 331 22.25 -4.65 0.60
CA ASP A 331 23.56 -4.22 0.15
C ASP A 331 24.15 -3.24 1.17
N LEU A 332 25.22 -3.62 1.89
CA LEU A 332 25.87 -2.76 2.88
C LEU A 332 27.33 -2.50 2.50
N THR A 333 27.66 -1.24 2.26
CA THR A 333 29.04 -0.81 1.98
C THR A 333 29.55 0.09 3.09
N SER A 334 30.76 -0.15 3.61
CA SER A 334 31.43 0.78 4.52
C SER A 334 32.77 1.26 3.96
N SER A 335 33.10 2.53 4.22
CA SER A 335 34.38 3.16 3.89
C SER A 335 34.90 3.99 5.07
N GLY A 336 36.22 4.10 5.21
CA GLY A 336 36.89 4.75 6.35
C GLY A 336 37.32 3.81 7.47
N GLU A 337 37.73 4.40 8.61
CA GLU A 337 38.31 3.69 9.76
C GLU A 337 37.25 3.26 10.79
N TRP A 338 36.37 2.33 10.43
CA TRP A 338 35.40 1.76 11.38
C TRP A 338 36.07 0.79 12.35
N LEU A 339 35.89 0.97 13.66
CA LEU A 339 36.33 -0.01 14.69
C LEU A 339 35.54 -1.31 14.61
N SER A 340 34.23 -1.19 14.37
CA SER A 340 33.32 -2.29 14.11
C SER A 340 32.21 -1.79 13.20
N VAL A 341 31.93 -2.52 12.12
CA VAL A 341 30.88 -2.15 11.18
C VAL A 341 29.54 -2.74 11.61
N LEU A 342 29.55 -3.93 12.21
CA LEU A 342 28.37 -4.59 12.75
C LEU A 342 28.63 -5.05 14.19
N ALA A 343 27.81 -4.62 15.14
CA ALA A 343 27.89 -5.04 16.54
C ALA A 343 26.50 -5.31 17.12
N GLY A 344 26.21 -6.53 17.55
CA GLY A 344 24.88 -6.92 18.08
C GLY A 344 24.91 -8.12 19.04
N GLU A 345 23.75 -8.51 19.56
CA GLU A 345 23.59 -9.73 20.37
C GLU A 345 23.69 -10.97 19.48
N ASN A 346 22.80 -11.08 18.48
CA ASN A 346 22.90 -12.03 17.36
C ASN A 346 22.95 -11.27 16.04
N ILE A 347 23.70 -11.80 15.07
CA ILE A 347 23.80 -11.22 13.73
C ILE A 347 23.43 -12.31 12.71
N LEU A 348 22.40 -12.06 11.92
CA LEU A 348 21.98 -12.88 10.79
C LEU A 348 22.19 -12.12 9.49
N ILE A 349 22.94 -12.73 8.57
CA ILE A 349 23.15 -12.21 7.21
C ILE A 349 22.64 -13.29 6.25
N ASN A 350 21.55 -13.02 5.55
CA ASN A 350 20.89 -14.02 4.71
C ASN A 350 20.54 -13.52 3.30
N ASP A 351 20.15 -14.47 2.47
CA ASP A 351 19.66 -14.30 1.10
C ASP A 351 20.67 -13.63 0.16
N PHE A 352 20.27 -12.62 -0.61
CA PHE A 352 21.12 -11.97 -1.63
C PHE A 352 22.01 -10.86 -1.07
N SER A 353 22.08 -10.71 0.25
CA SER A 353 22.82 -9.63 0.91
C SER A 353 24.28 -9.56 0.47
N GLN A 354 24.74 -8.36 0.09
CA GLN A 354 26.13 -8.09 -0.31
C GLN A 354 26.75 -7.05 0.61
N LEU A 355 27.73 -7.49 1.40
CA LEU A 355 28.43 -6.65 2.36
C LEU A 355 29.85 -6.42 1.87
N ASN A 356 30.24 -5.16 1.70
CA ASN A 356 31.63 -4.76 1.45
C ASN A 356 32.11 -3.81 2.55
N LEU A 357 32.82 -4.37 3.52
CA LEU A 357 33.12 -3.74 4.79
C LEU A 357 34.58 -3.31 4.86
N SER A 358 34.84 -2.01 4.75
CA SER A 358 36.12 -1.41 5.14
C SER A 358 36.11 -1.10 6.64
N CYS A 359 37.21 -1.39 7.31
CA CYS A 359 37.38 -1.19 8.74
C CYS A 359 38.83 -0.88 9.09
N ALA A 360 39.03 -0.21 10.23
CA ALA A 360 40.33 0.23 10.72
C ALA A 360 41.31 -0.94 10.90
N ASP A 361 42.61 -0.65 10.94
CA ASP A 361 43.64 -1.63 11.26
C ASP A 361 43.61 -2.02 12.75
N GLU A 362 43.35 -1.06 13.64
CA GLU A 362 43.16 -1.28 15.08
C GLU A 362 41.66 -1.43 15.42
N ARG A 363 41.10 -2.62 15.23
CA ARG A 363 39.66 -2.86 15.42
C ARG A 363 39.29 -3.18 16.85
N TRP A 364 38.05 -2.85 17.19
CA TRP A 364 37.48 -3.16 18.51
C TRP A 364 36.03 -3.68 18.42
N PRO A 365 35.74 -4.94 18.81
CA PRO A 365 36.64 -6.09 18.96
C PRO A 365 36.90 -6.83 17.63
N ALA A 366 36.06 -6.60 16.61
CA ALA A 366 36.17 -7.15 15.26
C ALA A 366 35.34 -6.28 14.28
N ALA A 367 35.54 -6.46 12.96
CA ALA A 367 34.70 -5.77 11.97
C ALA A 367 33.22 -6.17 12.07
N ILE A 368 32.96 -7.47 12.34
CA ILE A 368 31.65 -8.00 12.71
C ILE A 368 31.74 -8.64 14.09
N TYR A 369 30.97 -8.14 15.05
CA TYR A 369 30.95 -8.63 16.42
C TYR A 369 29.54 -9.01 16.86
N ALA A 370 29.29 -10.31 17.04
CA ALA A 370 28.09 -10.78 17.73
C ALA A 370 28.46 -11.18 19.16
N ARG A 371 27.60 -10.90 20.14
CA ARG A 371 27.84 -11.39 21.52
C ARG A 371 27.56 -12.88 21.63
N GLN A 372 26.53 -13.37 20.93
CA GLN A 372 26.09 -14.76 20.95
C GLN A 372 26.38 -15.43 19.59
N THR A 373 25.50 -15.26 18.61
CA THR A 373 25.57 -15.99 17.32
C THR A 373 25.80 -15.06 16.15
N LEU A 374 26.74 -15.42 15.29
CA LEU A 374 26.91 -14.87 13.94
C LEU A 374 26.59 -15.95 12.91
N ARG A 375 25.54 -15.76 12.11
CA ARG A 375 25.06 -16.73 11.11
C ARG A 375 25.11 -16.13 9.69
N PHE A 376 25.65 -16.91 8.76
CA PHE A 376 25.63 -16.61 7.33
C PHE A 376 24.78 -17.65 6.57
N ASP A 377 23.72 -17.20 5.89
CA ASP A 377 22.82 -18.00 5.06
C ASP A 377 22.62 -17.35 3.67
N LEU A 378 23.71 -17.26 2.91
CA LEU A 378 23.81 -16.49 1.66
C LEU A 378 23.37 -17.31 0.43
N ARG A 379 22.84 -16.63 -0.60
CA ARG A 379 22.44 -17.19 -1.92
C ARG A 379 23.10 -16.47 -3.08
N ARG A 380 23.23 -17.17 -4.22
CA ARG A 380 23.61 -16.58 -5.52
C ARG A 380 24.84 -15.66 -5.45
N THR A 381 24.61 -14.34 -5.52
CA THR A 381 25.64 -13.28 -5.49
C THR A 381 25.88 -12.72 -4.09
N GLY A 382 25.14 -13.22 -3.10
CA GLY A 382 25.30 -12.86 -1.70
C GLY A 382 26.72 -13.15 -1.24
N SER A 383 27.33 -12.14 -0.64
CA SER A 383 28.74 -12.15 -0.27
C SER A 383 29.01 -11.20 0.88
N VAL A 384 30.01 -11.50 1.69
CA VAL A 384 30.51 -10.65 2.77
C VAL A 384 32.01 -10.54 2.62
N GLN A 385 32.46 -9.37 2.19
CA GLN A 385 33.85 -9.01 2.06
C GLN A 385 34.25 -8.05 3.18
N ILE A 386 35.32 -8.37 3.89
CA ILE A 386 35.90 -7.56 4.96
C ILE A 386 37.33 -7.22 4.56
N GLN A 387 37.61 -5.93 4.37
CA GLN A 387 38.92 -5.42 3.99
C GLN A 387 39.51 -4.54 5.11
N PRO A 388 40.74 -4.82 5.60
CA PRO A 388 41.47 -3.87 6.43
C PRO A 388 41.82 -2.61 5.65
N SER A 389 41.79 -1.45 6.32
CA SER A 389 42.34 -0.20 5.80
C SER A 389 43.81 -0.38 5.44
N ALA A 390 44.30 0.29 4.40
CA ALA A 390 45.59 -0.01 3.80
C ALA A 390 46.83 0.54 4.58
N THR A 391 46.71 0.82 5.88
CA THR A 391 47.64 1.68 6.64
C THR A 391 48.46 0.91 7.67
N ASP A 392 49.55 0.31 7.18
CA ASP A 392 50.68 -0.25 7.94
C ASP A 392 50.38 -1.41 8.93
N PRO A 393 50.57 -2.68 8.52
CA PRO A 393 50.23 -3.87 9.31
C PRO A 393 51.19 -4.17 10.48
N THR A 394 52.04 -3.22 10.89
CA THR A 394 53.21 -3.52 11.74
C THR A 394 53.01 -3.33 13.24
N GLU A 395 51.93 -2.69 13.70
CA GLU A 395 51.59 -2.61 15.14
C GLU A 395 50.06 -2.62 15.33
N ALA A 396 49.46 -3.72 15.79
CA ALA A 396 48.05 -3.71 16.24
C ALA A 396 47.76 -4.80 17.27
N PHE A 397 46.94 -4.46 18.27
CA PHE A 397 46.66 -5.30 19.44
C PHE A 397 45.56 -6.34 19.24
N THR A 398 44.72 -6.31 18.19
CA THR A 398 43.77 -7.38 17.81
C THR A 398 43.11 -7.10 16.46
N ASN A 399 43.31 -7.96 15.44
CA ASN A 399 42.81 -7.75 14.08
C ASN A 399 41.83 -8.87 13.66
N TYR A 400 40.71 -9.04 14.36
CA TYR A 400 39.73 -10.05 13.98
C TYR A 400 38.78 -9.52 12.90
N ALA A 401 38.59 -10.29 11.82
CA ALA A 401 37.54 -10.03 10.84
C ALA A 401 36.16 -10.16 11.48
N MET A 402 35.96 -11.22 12.27
CA MET A 402 34.72 -11.47 12.99
C MET A 402 34.97 -12.17 14.32
N LEU A 403 34.08 -11.91 15.28
CA LEU A 403 34.05 -12.55 16.59
C LEU A 403 32.61 -12.81 17.03
N ALA A 404 32.36 -13.99 17.57
CA ALA A 404 31.12 -14.36 18.23
C ALA A 404 31.33 -15.47 19.26
N GLU A 405 30.40 -15.70 20.20
CA GLU A 405 30.42 -16.96 20.96
C GLU A 405 30.22 -18.17 20.03
N ARG A 406 29.48 -17.99 18.93
CA ARG A 406 29.23 -19.01 17.91
C ARG A 406 29.20 -18.39 16.51
N ILE A 407 29.93 -18.99 15.57
CA ILE A 407 29.89 -18.63 14.14
C ILE A 407 29.33 -19.82 13.35
N GLU A 408 28.28 -19.57 12.57
CA GLU A 408 27.58 -20.57 11.77
C GLU A 408 27.64 -20.22 10.29
N LEU A 409 28.27 -21.08 9.50
CA LEU A 409 28.21 -21.04 8.03
C LEU A 409 27.21 -22.09 7.56
N MET A 410 26.09 -21.65 6.98
CA MET A 410 25.09 -22.58 6.45
C MET A 410 25.63 -23.37 5.26
N PRO A 411 25.10 -24.58 4.97
CA PRO A 411 25.49 -25.35 3.80
C PRO A 411 25.40 -24.53 2.52
N GLY A 412 26.46 -24.53 1.72
CA GLY A 412 26.54 -23.69 0.52
C GLY A 412 27.13 -22.30 0.77
N VAL A 413 27.57 -21.99 1.98
CA VAL A 413 28.36 -20.78 2.29
C VAL A 413 29.80 -21.19 2.62
N ALA A 414 30.79 -20.50 2.05
CA ALA A 414 32.19 -20.80 2.30
C ALA A 414 33.04 -19.53 2.42
N VAL A 415 34.12 -19.63 3.20
CA VAL A 415 35.21 -18.66 3.16
C VAL A 415 36.02 -18.93 1.88
N THR A 416 36.06 -17.97 0.96
CA THR A 416 36.74 -18.11 -0.34
C THR A 416 38.08 -17.40 -0.40
N ASP A 417 38.32 -16.42 0.46
CA ASP A 417 39.61 -15.74 0.61
C ASP A 417 39.80 -15.30 2.07
N PRO A 418 40.86 -15.72 2.79
CA PRO A 418 41.84 -16.73 2.39
C PRO A 418 41.24 -18.13 2.35
N THR A 419 41.70 -18.97 1.42
CA THR A 419 41.18 -20.34 1.20
C THR A 419 41.55 -21.35 2.30
N GLU A 420 42.49 -21.02 3.20
CA GLU A 420 42.97 -21.90 4.28
C GLU A 420 42.61 -21.35 5.67
N VAL A 421 41.33 -21.05 5.87
CA VAL A 421 40.80 -20.49 7.13
C VAL A 421 39.80 -21.46 7.76
N THR A 422 39.81 -21.55 9.09
CA THR A 422 38.84 -22.33 9.86
C THR A 422 38.25 -21.49 10.99
N ILE A 423 37.07 -21.89 11.47
CA ILE A 423 36.47 -21.31 12.68
C ILE A 423 37.14 -21.96 13.89
N GLY A 424 37.70 -21.17 14.80
CA GLY A 424 38.39 -21.67 15.99
C GLY A 424 38.29 -20.72 17.18
N GLU A 425 38.63 -21.24 18.37
CA GLU A 425 38.69 -20.43 19.59
C GLU A 425 39.83 -19.43 19.51
N VAL A 426 39.52 -18.17 19.81
CA VAL A 426 40.45 -17.05 19.90
C VAL A 426 40.24 -16.33 21.23
N TYR A 427 41.34 -15.80 21.78
CA TYR A 427 41.27 -15.04 23.02
C TYR A 427 40.67 -13.66 22.74
N ASN A 428 39.52 -13.37 23.36
CA ASN A 428 38.94 -12.04 23.36
C ASN A 428 39.53 -11.25 24.54
N PRO A 429 40.44 -10.29 24.30
CA PRO A 429 41.07 -9.52 25.38
C PRO A 429 40.10 -8.61 26.12
N TYR A 430 38.89 -8.38 25.59
CA TYR A 430 37.92 -7.45 26.16
C TYR A 430 36.99 -8.12 27.16
N THR A 431 36.49 -9.30 26.84
CA THR A 431 35.70 -10.11 27.78
C THR A 431 36.59 -10.96 28.68
N PHE A 432 37.91 -11.00 28.41
CA PHE A 432 38.87 -11.90 29.02
C PHE A 432 38.42 -13.38 28.94
N SER A 433 37.69 -13.73 27.87
CA SER A 433 37.14 -15.07 27.60
C SER A 433 37.56 -15.56 26.21
N ASN A 434 37.40 -16.86 25.97
CA ASN A 434 37.52 -17.39 24.61
C ASN A 434 36.24 -17.05 23.85
N ALA A 435 36.39 -16.61 22.60
CA ALA A 435 35.32 -16.45 21.62
C ALA A 435 35.66 -17.27 20.37
N MET A 436 34.72 -17.46 19.45
CA MET A 436 34.98 -18.03 18.14
C MET A 436 35.34 -16.92 17.15
N GLY A 437 36.36 -17.18 16.34
CA GLY A 437 36.80 -16.30 15.26
C GLY A 437 37.36 -17.11 14.10
N LEU A 438 37.75 -16.41 13.04
CA LEU A 438 38.44 -17.02 11.91
C LEU A 438 39.95 -17.06 12.16
N ILE A 439 40.53 -18.25 12.02
CA ILE A 439 41.97 -18.49 12.20
C ILE A 439 42.59 -19.14 10.95
N ASP A 440 43.82 -18.74 10.66
CA ASP A 440 44.65 -19.35 9.61
C ASP A 440 45.19 -20.74 10.06
N THR A 441 45.91 -21.41 9.17
CA THR A 441 46.51 -22.74 9.45
C THR A 441 47.52 -22.76 10.59
N ASP A 442 48.10 -21.61 10.92
CA ASP A 442 49.05 -21.44 12.02
C ASP A 442 48.34 -21.09 13.34
N GLY A 443 47.02 -20.92 13.31
CA GLY A 443 46.17 -20.56 14.45
C GLY A 443 46.14 -19.06 14.75
N ASN A 444 46.60 -18.21 13.83
CA ASN A 444 46.54 -16.76 13.98
C ASN A 444 45.19 -16.23 13.50
N ALA A 445 44.72 -15.15 14.12
CA ALA A 445 43.51 -14.45 13.71
C ALA A 445 43.60 -13.90 12.28
N VAL A 446 42.50 -14.02 11.53
CA VAL A 446 42.37 -13.47 10.19
C VAL A 446 41.69 -12.10 10.26
N SER A 447 42.27 -11.09 9.58
CA SER A 447 41.80 -9.71 9.58
C SER A 447 41.02 -9.28 8.33
N GLY A 448 41.23 -9.96 7.21
CA GLY A 448 40.47 -9.76 5.97
C GLY A 448 39.90 -11.07 5.49
N VAL A 449 38.65 -11.07 5.04
CA VAL A 449 37.97 -12.29 4.59
C VAL A 449 36.92 -11.99 3.51
N THR A 450 36.74 -12.92 2.59
CA THR A 450 35.57 -13.02 1.73
C THR A 450 34.81 -14.30 2.07
N ILE A 451 33.53 -14.14 2.43
CA ILE A 451 32.55 -15.22 2.58
C ILE A 451 31.56 -15.10 1.43
N GLU A 452 31.35 -16.16 0.68
CA GLU A 452 30.46 -16.15 -0.48
C GLU A 452 29.49 -17.32 -0.42
N ALA A 453 28.31 -17.12 -1.03
CA ALA A 453 27.52 -18.23 -1.49
C ALA A 453 28.36 -19.04 -2.49
N SER A 454 28.57 -20.32 -2.19
CA SER A 454 29.29 -21.27 -3.03
C SER A 454 28.65 -21.35 -4.41
N ALA A 455 29.46 -21.17 -5.45
CA ALA A 455 29.07 -21.45 -6.82
C ALA A 455 28.88 -22.97 -7.09
N GLU A 456 29.36 -23.83 -6.20
CA GLU A 456 29.19 -25.28 -6.30
C GLU A 456 27.79 -25.70 -5.84
N GLY A 457 27.10 -26.48 -6.68
CA GLY A 457 25.73 -26.93 -6.47
C GLY A 457 25.51 -27.80 -5.24
N GLU A 458 24.23 -28.12 -4.99
CA GLU A 458 23.67 -29.05 -4.00
C GLU A 458 24.66 -29.64 -2.96
N PRO A 459 24.60 -29.25 -1.67
CA PRO A 459 25.57 -29.69 -0.66
C PRO A 459 25.59 -31.22 -0.54
N PRO A 460 26.77 -31.88 -0.50
CA PRO A 460 26.85 -33.32 -0.61
C PRO A 460 26.14 -34.03 0.56
N VAL A 461 25.51 -35.17 0.26
CA VAL A 461 24.99 -36.08 1.29
C VAL A 461 26.11 -36.43 2.28
N GLY A 462 25.82 -36.27 3.57
CA GLY A 462 26.78 -36.37 4.68
C GLY A 462 27.23 -35.02 5.23
N THR A 463 26.89 -33.90 4.59
CA THR A 463 27.15 -32.55 5.13
C THR A 463 26.43 -32.35 6.45
N THR A 464 27.13 -31.81 7.45
CA THR A 464 26.62 -31.50 8.78
C THR A 464 26.54 -29.99 9.01
N PHE A 465 25.49 -29.52 9.66
CA PHE A 465 25.32 -28.10 10.00
C PHE A 465 24.50 -27.92 11.27
N MET A 466 24.59 -26.74 11.90
CA MET A 466 23.83 -26.37 13.09
C MET A 466 22.59 -25.57 12.70
N TYR A 467 21.45 -25.83 13.33
CA TYR A 467 20.22 -25.05 13.16
C TYR A 467 19.38 -25.13 14.43
N ASP A 468 18.96 -23.99 14.97
CA ASP A 468 18.15 -23.85 16.20
C ASP A 468 18.60 -24.73 17.37
N GLY A 469 19.92 -24.79 17.56
CA GLY A 469 20.56 -25.54 18.64
C GLY A 469 20.77 -27.04 18.36
N PHE A 470 20.40 -27.55 17.19
CA PHE A 470 20.64 -28.95 16.83
C PHE A 470 21.64 -29.09 15.69
N GLU A 471 22.41 -30.17 15.71
CA GLU A 471 23.24 -30.59 14.59
C GLU A 471 22.42 -31.52 13.67
N TYR A 472 22.37 -31.20 12.39
CA TYR A 472 21.72 -31.98 11.36
C TYR A 472 22.73 -32.49 10.35
N THR A 473 22.53 -33.73 9.88
CA THR A 473 23.27 -34.32 8.76
C THR A 473 22.33 -34.50 7.58
N ILE A 474 22.73 -34.03 6.40
CA ILE A 474 22.03 -34.27 5.15
C ILE A 474 22.14 -35.75 4.77
N THR A 475 21.02 -36.45 4.63
CA THR A 475 20.98 -37.88 4.29
C THR A 475 20.51 -38.18 2.87
N GLY A 476 19.95 -37.19 2.16
CA GLY A 476 19.53 -37.32 0.78
C GLY A 476 19.14 -35.98 0.16
N ASN A 477 19.45 -35.79 -1.13
CA ASN A 477 19.17 -34.56 -1.88
C ASN A 477 18.35 -34.88 -3.14
N GLY A 478 17.12 -35.35 -2.96
CA GLY A 478 16.25 -35.69 -4.10
C GLY A 478 15.56 -34.45 -4.69
N GLU A 479 15.18 -34.52 -5.98
CA GLU A 479 14.53 -33.44 -6.76
C GLU A 479 13.17 -32.90 -6.19
N ASN A 480 12.67 -33.41 -5.04
CA ASN A 480 11.41 -32.99 -4.42
C ASN A 480 11.42 -33.19 -2.88
N ASN A 481 12.23 -32.39 -2.18
CA ASN A 481 12.53 -32.40 -0.74
C ASN A 481 13.70 -33.34 -0.35
N GLY A 482 14.79 -32.74 0.11
CA GLY A 482 15.90 -33.46 0.74
C GLY A 482 15.50 -34.08 2.09
N THR A 483 16.36 -34.96 2.61
CA THR A 483 16.16 -35.61 3.91
C THR A 483 17.30 -35.28 4.87
N LEU A 484 16.95 -35.08 6.13
CA LEU A 484 17.89 -34.81 7.23
C LEU A 484 17.82 -35.91 8.27
N MET A 485 18.92 -36.08 8.99
CA MET A 485 18.97 -36.79 10.26
C MET A 485 19.44 -35.81 11.34
N LEU A 486 18.70 -35.71 12.44
CA LEU A 486 19.16 -34.98 13.63
C LEU A 486 20.24 -35.83 14.30
N THR A 487 21.47 -35.33 14.34
CA THR A 487 22.63 -36.10 14.79
C THR A 487 23.19 -35.65 16.11
N GLY A 488 23.09 -34.37 16.45
CA GLY A 488 23.72 -33.83 17.63
C GLY A 488 22.92 -32.71 18.27
N VAL A 489 23.41 -32.28 19.41
CA VAL A 489 22.90 -31.15 20.18
C VAL A 489 24.04 -30.15 20.27
N ASP A 490 23.72 -28.88 20.05
CA ASP A 490 24.66 -27.81 20.33
C ASP A 490 24.84 -27.66 21.84
N SER A 491 26.06 -27.89 22.33
CA SER A 491 26.37 -27.75 23.74
C SER A 491 26.57 -26.29 24.18
N THR A 492 26.65 -25.34 23.25
CA THR A 492 26.91 -23.92 23.57
C THR A 492 25.64 -23.08 23.71
N THR A 493 24.47 -23.60 23.33
CA THR A 493 23.18 -22.92 23.50
C THR A 493 22.41 -23.48 24.69
N ASP A 494 21.66 -22.61 25.36
CA ASP A 494 20.72 -22.98 26.42
C ASP A 494 19.30 -23.25 25.90
N GLN A 495 19.05 -23.05 24.60
CA GLN A 495 17.74 -23.29 23.97
C GLN A 495 17.89 -24.07 22.66
N HIS A 496 17.01 -25.05 22.47
CA HIS A 496 17.03 -25.98 21.35
C HIS A 496 15.60 -26.20 20.84
N ARG A 497 15.31 -25.86 19.58
CA ARG A 497 13.96 -25.98 18.98
C ARG A 497 13.91 -27.10 17.95
N LEU A 498 12.92 -27.98 18.07
CA LEU A 498 12.72 -29.06 17.11
C LEU A 498 11.96 -28.55 15.88
N CYS A 499 12.57 -28.69 14.70
CA CYS A 499 11.95 -28.33 13.43
C CYS A 499 11.80 -29.58 12.56
N ARG A 500 10.61 -29.84 12.01
CA ARG A 500 10.40 -31.00 11.12
C ARG A 500 11.09 -30.80 9.79
N ALA A 501 11.12 -29.55 9.32
CA ALA A 501 11.72 -29.22 8.05
C ALA A 501 12.55 -27.95 8.15
N ILE A 502 13.73 -28.00 7.57
CA ILE A 502 14.66 -26.88 7.49
C ILE A 502 14.68 -26.44 6.03
N ARG A 503 14.50 -25.13 5.81
CA ARG A 503 14.70 -24.55 4.49
C ARG A 503 16.16 -24.12 4.40
N LEU A 504 16.86 -24.62 3.38
CA LEU A 504 18.24 -24.24 3.10
C LEU A 504 18.32 -23.52 1.76
N ALA A 505 19.23 -22.55 1.69
CA ALA A 505 19.65 -21.89 0.46
C ALA A 505 20.51 -22.85 -0.40
N TRP A 506 20.00 -23.34 -1.54
CA TRP A 506 20.79 -24.14 -2.49
C TRP A 506 20.88 -23.43 -3.85
N GLY A 507 22.00 -22.77 -4.12
CA GLY A 507 22.20 -22.04 -5.38
C GLY A 507 21.13 -20.97 -5.63
N ASN A 508 20.15 -21.27 -6.50
CA ASN A 508 19.05 -20.36 -6.88
C ASN A 508 17.69 -20.70 -6.21
N THR A 509 17.54 -21.82 -5.49
CA THR A 509 16.26 -22.25 -4.93
C THR A 509 16.31 -22.40 -3.41
N TRP A 510 15.13 -22.29 -2.77
CA TRP A 510 14.92 -22.75 -1.40
C TRP A 510 14.56 -24.23 -1.46
N GLU A 511 15.35 -25.04 -0.77
CA GLU A 511 15.10 -26.48 -0.70
C GLU A 511 14.65 -26.81 0.71
N ARG A 512 13.47 -27.41 0.80
CA ARG A 512 12.89 -27.83 2.07
C ARG A 512 13.39 -29.24 2.36
N LEU A 513 14.28 -29.39 3.33
CA LEU A 513 14.69 -30.71 3.78
C LEU A 513 13.89 -31.13 4.99
N THR A 514 13.37 -32.36 4.96
CA THR A 514 12.57 -32.91 6.06
C THR A 514 13.43 -33.82 6.92
N VAL A 515 13.34 -33.68 8.23
CA VAL A 515 13.97 -34.60 9.18
C VAL A 515 13.22 -35.92 9.15
N THR A 516 13.91 -36.99 8.76
CA THR A 516 13.32 -38.34 8.61
C THR A 516 13.83 -39.34 9.63
N ASP A 517 14.91 -39.02 10.34
CA ASP A 517 15.51 -39.88 11.35
C ASP A 517 16.21 -39.06 12.44
N VAL A 518 16.40 -39.67 13.62
CA VAL A 518 17.12 -39.09 14.75
C VAL A 518 18.16 -40.10 15.23
N ARG A 519 19.43 -39.70 15.29
CA ARG A 519 20.50 -40.57 15.78
C ARG A 519 20.20 -41.00 17.21
N LYS A 520 20.37 -42.29 17.49
CA LYS A 520 20.09 -42.85 18.82
C LYS A 520 20.88 -42.11 19.90
N ASP A 521 20.20 -41.84 21.03
CA ASP A 521 20.79 -41.19 22.22
C ASP A 521 21.31 -39.76 21.95
N THR A 522 20.85 -39.08 20.89
CA THR A 522 21.28 -37.69 20.57
C THR A 522 21.00 -36.72 21.71
N LEU A 523 19.85 -36.84 22.37
CA LEU A 523 19.43 -35.93 23.44
C LEU A 523 19.97 -36.33 24.83
N ALA A 524 20.78 -37.39 24.93
CA ALA A 524 21.15 -37.99 26.22
C ALA A 524 22.00 -37.05 27.10
N GLU A 525 22.83 -36.22 26.47
CA GLU A 525 23.73 -35.28 27.15
C GLU A 525 23.22 -33.83 27.12
N MET A 526 22.04 -33.59 26.55
CA MET A 526 21.44 -32.26 26.43
C MET A 526 21.22 -31.60 27.80
N THR A 527 21.50 -30.30 27.86
CA THR A 527 21.15 -29.38 28.94
C THR A 527 20.40 -28.17 28.36
N GLY A 528 19.77 -27.33 29.19
CA GLY A 528 19.01 -26.17 28.71
C GLY A 528 17.53 -26.47 28.45
N THR A 529 16.90 -25.73 27.53
CA THR A 529 15.47 -25.80 27.23
C THR A 529 15.21 -26.44 25.87
N LEU A 530 14.41 -27.51 25.84
CA LEU A 530 13.85 -28.07 24.61
C LEU A 530 12.51 -27.40 24.29
N VAL A 531 12.43 -26.72 23.15
CA VAL A 531 11.21 -26.14 22.60
C VAL A 531 10.56 -27.13 21.63
N ILE A 532 9.27 -27.40 21.85
CA ILE A 532 8.45 -28.28 21.02
C ILE A 532 7.26 -27.48 20.50
N ASP A 533 7.04 -27.52 19.20
CA ASP A 533 5.88 -26.89 18.56
C ASP A 533 4.76 -27.92 18.40
N SER A 534 3.51 -27.51 18.62
CA SER A 534 2.37 -28.44 18.64
C SER A 534 1.99 -29.00 17.26
N ASP A 535 2.37 -28.34 16.18
CA ASP A 535 2.23 -28.78 14.80
C ASP A 535 3.35 -29.77 14.38
N GLU A 536 4.49 -29.73 15.07
CA GLU A 536 5.69 -30.54 14.79
C GLU A 536 5.75 -31.87 15.59
N THR A 537 4.60 -32.50 15.79
CA THR A 537 4.46 -33.74 16.58
C THR A 537 5.29 -34.92 16.07
N ASP A 538 5.52 -35.02 14.76
CA ASP A 538 6.29 -36.10 14.13
C ASP A 538 7.75 -36.10 14.60
N ILE A 539 8.42 -34.95 14.50
CA ILE A 539 9.83 -34.81 14.90
C ILE A 539 9.97 -34.86 16.43
N ALA A 540 9.02 -34.30 17.17
CA ALA A 540 8.97 -34.44 18.63
C ALA A 540 8.95 -35.92 19.04
N ASN A 541 8.05 -36.72 18.46
CA ASN A 541 7.98 -38.14 18.73
C ASN A 541 9.25 -38.89 18.31
N MET A 542 9.84 -38.58 17.15
CA MET A 542 11.10 -39.21 16.74
C MET A 542 12.24 -38.89 17.71
N ALA A 543 12.39 -37.63 18.10
CA ALA A 543 13.46 -37.17 18.98
C ALA A 543 13.32 -37.74 20.39
N LEU A 544 12.12 -37.67 20.99
CA LEU A 544 11.85 -38.17 22.34
C LEU A 544 11.92 -39.70 22.44
N ASN A 545 11.66 -40.44 21.36
CA ASN A 545 11.76 -41.91 21.32
C ASN A 545 13.16 -42.42 20.91
N SER A 546 14.08 -41.54 20.48
CA SER A 546 15.40 -41.93 19.98
C SER A 546 16.36 -42.46 21.07
N GLY A 547 16.09 -42.19 22.35
CA GLY A 547 16.98 -42.57 23.45
C GLY A 547 16.63 -41.90 24.77
N ALA A 548 17.60 -41.86 25.68
CA ALA A 548 17.46 -41.07 26.91
C ALA A 548 17.57 -39.57 26.63
N ILE A 549 16.94 -38.75 27.48
CA ILE A 549 17.10 -37.29 27.49
C ILE A 549 17.83 -36.89 28.76
N GLY A 550 18.69 -35.88 28.67
CA GLY A 550 19.37 -35.30 29.82
C GLY A 550 18.39 -34.89 30.94
N ASN A 551 18.71 -35.26 32.18
CA ASN A 551 17.85 -34.97 33.33
C ASN A 551 17.73 -33.46 33.64
N GLY A 552 18.65 -32.64 33.12
CA GLY A 552 18.67 -31.18 33.31
C GLY A 552 17.93 -30.38 32.26
N VAL A 553 17.31 -31.03 31.26
CA VAL A 553 16.56 -30.35 30.18
C VAL A 553 15.25 -29.82 30.71
N THR A 554 14.86 -28.57 30.49
CA THR A 554 13.48 -28.07 30.68
C THR A 554 12.68 -28.15 29.39
N PHE A 555 11.36 -28.30 29.46
CA PHE A 555 10.50 -28.41 28.27
C PHE A 555 9.59 -27.18 28.14
N GLU A 556 9.63 -26.55 26.97
CA GLU A 556 8.72 -25.46 26.58
C GLU A 556 7.84 -25.95 25.42
N LEU A 557 6.53 -25.75 25.53
CA LEU A 557 5.56 -26.03 24.45
C LEU A 557 5.15 -24.73 23.79
N TRP A 558 5.18 -24.69 22.46
CA TRP A 558 4.55 -23.66 21.65
C TRP A 558 3.24 -24.20 21.06
N ALA A 559 2.12 -23.63 21.50
CA ALA A 559 0.77 -23.99 21.08
C ALA A 559 0.40 -23.23 19.80
N LEU A 560 0.63 -23.87 18.65
CA LEU A 560 0.33 -23.39 17.30
C LEU A 560 -0.99 -23.97 16.74
N ASP A 561 -1.49 -25.06 17.34
CA ASP A 561 -2.71 -25.77 16.97
C ASP A 561 -3.58 -26.05 18.21
N ASP A 562 -4.86 -26.33 17.99
CA ASP A 562 -5.77 -26.84 19.02
C ASP A 562 -5.17 -28.11 19.67
N LEU A 563 -4.97 -28.06 20.99
CA LEU A 563 -4.29 -29.12 21.73
C LEU A 563 -4.89 -29.38 23.11
N THR A 564 -4.62 -30.58 23.62
CA THR A 564 -4.91 -31.01 24.99
C THR A 564 -3.61 -31.32 25.71
N LEU A 565 -3.26 -30.55 26.74
CA LEU A 565 -2.16 -30.85 27.65
C LEU A 565 -2.55 -32.05 28.52
N THR A 566 -1.70 -33.07 28.56
CA THR A 566 -1.91 -34.28 29.37
C THR A 566 -0.97 -34.29 30.58
N GLU A 567 -1.09 -35.29 31.46
CA GLU A 567 -0.25 -35.39 32.67
C GLU A 567 1.26 -35.49 32.35
N SER A 568 1.60 -35.94 31.15
CA SER A 568 2.98 -36.20 30.72
C SER A 568 3.28 -35.77 29.29
N GLY A 569 2.57 -34.79 28.74
CA GLY A 569 2.75 -34.38 27.34
C GLY A 569 1.58 -33.57 26.79
N PHE A 570 1.28 -33.76 25.50
CA PHE A 570 0.11 -33.15 24.86
C PHE A 570 -0.45 -34.04 23.75
N THR A 571 -1.67 -33.74 23.32
CA THR A 571 -2.36 -34.39 22.21
C THR A 571 -3.01 -33.35 21.31
N THR A 572 -2.83 -33.48 20.01
CA THR A 572 -3.55 -32.75 18.98
C THR A 572 -4.49 -33.70 18.25
N ASP A 573 -5.25 -33.20 17.27
CA ASP A 573 -6.07 -34.05 16.41
C ASP A 573 -5.24 -35.05 15.57
N SER A 574 -3.97 -34.74 15.32
CA SER A 574 -3.10 -35.54 14.46
C SER A 574 -2.25 -36.57 15.22
N ALA A 575 -1.79 -36.24 16.44
CA ALA A 575 -0.89 -37.11 17.19
C ALA A 575 -0.86 -36.81 18.71
N THR A 576 -0.28 -37.75 19.46
CA THR A 576 0.08 -37.59 20.88
C THR A 576 1.60 -37.53 20.99
N VAL A 577 2.10 -36.64 21.85
CA VAL A 577 3.52 -36.53 22.21
C VAL A 577 3.66 -36.75 23.71
N ASP A 578 4.40 -37.78 24.10
CA ASP A 578 4.67 -38.12 25.50
C ASP A 578 6.09 -37.68 25.89
N LEU A 579 6.21 -36.88 26.94
CA LEU A 579 7.48 -36.50 27.55
C LEU A 579 8.04 -37.68 28.37
N PRO A 580 9.36 -37.95 28.27
CA PRO A 580 9.97 -39.10 28.91
C PRO A 580 9.95 -38.99 30.43
N GLY A 581 9.84 -40.14 31.12
CA GLY A 581 9.96 -40.22 32.57
C GLY A 581 8.81 -39.58 33.36
N GLY A 582 7.66 -39.33 32.73
CA GLY A 582 6.50 -38.70 33.38
C GLY A 582 6.71 -37.20 33.68
N ARG A 583 7.59 -36.56 32.89
CA ARG A 583 7.87 -35.13 32.99
C ARG A 583 6.73 -34.30 32.38
N ARG A 584 6.70 -33.01 32.70
CA ARG A 584 5.70 -32.04 32.25
C ARG A 584 6.37 -30.87 31.55
N PHE A 585 5.61 -30.11 30.78
CA PHE A 585 6.06 -28.83 30.27
C PHE A 585 6.26 -27.85 31.42
N ASP A 586 7.42 -27.19 31.43
CA ASP A 586 7.77 -26.15 32.40
C ASP A 586 7.16 -24.80 32.00
N ARG A 587 6.97 -24.58 30.69
CA ARG A 587 6.41 -23.36 30.11
C ARG A 587 5.50 -23.70 28.94
N VAL A 588 4.41 -22.96 28.80
CA VAL A 588 3.54 -23.01 27.61
C VAL A 588 3.43 -21.60 27.04
N LYS A 589 3.79 -21.46 25.78
CA LYS A 589 3.59 -20.25 24.99
C LYS A 589 2.52 -20.51 23.94
N ALA A 590 1.79 -19.48 23.57
CA ALA A 590 0.80 -19.54 22.51
C ALA A 590 0.81 -18.22 21.75
N TYR A 591 0.65 -18.30 20.43
CA TYR A 591 0.34 -17.11 19.66
C TYR A 591 -1.10 -16.69 19.94
N TYR A 592 -1.28 -15.38 19.97
CA TYR A 592 -2.58 -14.76 19.95
C TYR A 592 -3.35 -15.16 18.67
N ASP A 593 -4.64 -15.52 18.79
CA ASP A 593 -5.55 -15.86 17.68
C ASP A 593 -5.34 -17.21 16.95
N TRP A 594 -4.61 -18.16 17.54
CA TRP A 594 -4.19 -19.38 16.82
C TRP A 594 -4.80 -20.68 17.31
N ALA A 595 -4.89 -20.88 18.63
CA ALA A 595 -5.15 -22.20 19.21
C ALA A 595 -6.06 -22.20 20.44
N THR A 596 -6.77 -23.31 20.63
CA THR A 596 -7.40 -23.70 21.89
C THR A 596 -6.51 -24.65 22.68
N ILE A 597 -6.17 -24.26 23.90
CA ILE A 597 -5.37 -25.05 24.84
C ILE A 597 -6.32 -25.62 25.89
N THR A 598 -6.59 -26.92 25.83
CA THR A 598 -7.33 -27.64 26.88
C THR A 598 -6.36 -28.25 27.87
N ASN A 599 -6.52 -27.97 29.16
CA ASN A 599 -5.62 -28.49 30.19
C ASN A 599 -6.23 -29.72 30.90
N GLU A 600 -5.67 -30.90 30.68
CA GLU A 600 -5.98 -32.14 31.41
C GLU A 600 -4.74 -32.69 32.15
N SER A 601 -3.77 -31.82 32.47
CA SER A 601 -2.50 -32.21 33.09
C SER A 601 -2.59 -32.56 34.58
N GLY A 602 -3.77 -32.37 35.20
CA GLY A 602 -3.97 -32.56 36.63
C GLY A 602 -3.42 -31.43 37.51
N ALA A 603 -2.94 -30.33 36.92
CA ALA A 603 -2.47 -29.12 37.62
C ALA A 603 -2.78 -27.87 36.80
N THR A 604 -2.81 -26.69 37.44
CA THR A 604 -2.89 -25.41 36.72
C THR A 604 -1.62 -25.16 35.92
N VAL A 605 -1.76 -24.70 34.67
CA VAL A 605 -0.66 -24.41 33.76
C VAL A 605 -0.63 -22.90 33.45
N PRO A 606 0.53 -22.24 33.59
CA PRO A 606 0.71 -20.87 33.13
C PRO A 606 0.92 -20.84 31.60
N VAL A 607 0.17 -19.98 30.92
CA VAL A 607 0.29 -19.72 29.47
C VAL A 607 0.73 -18.27 29.24
N THR A 608 1.81 -18.12 28.50
CA THR A 608 2.32 -16.82 28.01
C THR A 608 1.83 -16.60 26.59
N ILE A 609 1.29 -15.42 26.30
CA ILE A 609 0.77 -15.04 24.99
C ILE A 609 1.83 -14.22 24.27
N VAL A 610 2.09 -14.58 23.02
CA VAL A 610 3.13 -13.99 22.18
C VAL A 610 2.50 -13.41 20.91
N ASP A 611 3.04 -12.31 20.43
CA ASP A 611 2.74 -11.73 19.12
C ASP A 611 3.46 -12.52 18.03
N TYR A 612 2.73 -12.95 17.00
CA TYR A 612 3.28 -13.70 15.89
C TYR A 612 4.28 -12.89 15.06
N GLU A 613 4.07 -11.58 14.89
CA GLU A 613 4.89 -10.78 13.98
C GLU A 613 6.25 -10.40 14.58
N ASN A 614 6.31 -10.20 15.90
CA ASN A 614 7.50 -9.68 16.57
C ASN A 614 8.09 -10.65 17.61
N ASP A 615 7.50 -11.84 17.80
CA ASP A 615 7.80 -12.82 18.86
C ASP A 615 7.86 -12.20 20.28
N GLN A 616 7.21 -11.05 20.46
CA GLN A 616 7.16 -10.34 21.73
C GLN A 616 6.05 -10.89 22.61
N THR A 617 6.37 -11.10 23.89
CA THR A 617 5.38 -11.51 24.89
C THR A 617 4.44 -10.34 25.20
N ILE A 618 3.13 -10.53 24.96
CA ILE A 618 2.13 -9.46 25.06
C ILE A 618 1.47 -9.41 26.44
N ASN A 619 1.44 -10.51 27.18
CA ASN A 619 0.99 -10.51 28.58
C ASN A 619 2.18 -10.38 29.54
N ASP A 620 2.02 -9.65 30.66
CA ASP A 620 3.08 -9.52 31.67
C ASP A 620 3.67 -10.90 32.03
N PRO A 621 4.96 -11.17 31.74
CA PRO A 621 5.58 -12.46 32.05
C PRO A 621 5.54 -12.81 33.55
N LYS A 622 5.34 -11.81 34.42
CA LYS A 622 5.17 -11.97 35.86
C LYS A 622 3.73 -12.35 36.25
N ASN A 623 2.77 -12.16 35.35
CA ASN A 623 1.35 -12.49 35.52
C ASN A 623 0.78 -13.26 34.31
N PRO A 624 1.27 -14.49 34.01
CA PRO A 624 0.77 -15.28 32.89
C PRO A 624 -0.68 -15.76 33.10
N ILE A 625 -1.39 -16.03 32.01
CA ILE A 625 -2.76 -16.56 32.05
C ILE A 625 -2.73 -17.94 32.70
N GLN A 626 -3.56 -18.16 33.71
CA GLN A 626 -3.63 -19.44 34.42
C GLN A 626 -4.77 -20.28 33.86
N VAL A 627 -4.46 -21.44 33.27
CA VAL A 627 -5.47 -22.40 32.80
C VAL A 627 -5.56 -23.53 33.82
N ALA A 628 -6.68 -23.64 34.55
CA ALA A 628 -6.81 -24.67 35.58
C ALA A 628 -7.02 -26.07 34.97
N ASP A 629 -6.89 -27.12 35.80
CA ASP A 629 -7.22 -28.49 35.38
C ASP A 629 -8.68 -28.58 34.92
N LYS A 630 -8.89 -29.14 33.73
CA LYS A 630 -10.16 -29.30 32.99
C LYS A 630 -10.79 -28.01 32.49
N GLU A 631 -9.99 -26.97 32.35
CA GLU A 631 -10.38 -25.74 31.66
C GLU A 631 -9.70 -25.64 30.30
N SER A 632 -10.27 -24.81 29.43
CA SER A 632 -9.71 -24.52 28.11
C SER A 632 -9.54 -23.01 27.96
N LEU A 633 -8.42 -22.61 27.35
CA LEU A 633 -8.18 -21.26 26.89
C LEU A 633 -8.23 -21.26 25.37
N ASP A 634 -9.18 -20.55 24.78
CA ASP A 634 -9.19 -20.26 23.35
C ASP A 634 -8.48 -18.93 23.12
N THR A 635 -7.29 -18.95 22.54
CA THR A 635 -6.50 -17.73 22.29
C THR A 635 -7.13 -16.81 21.24
N ARG A 636 -8.10 -17.30 20.45
CA ARG A 636 -8.89 -16.53 19.48
C ARG A 636 -9.84 -15.55 20.15
N VAL A 637 -10.30 -15.86 21.36
CA VAL A 637 -11.19 -14.94 22.11
C VAL A 637 -10.44 -13.73 22.68
N LEU A 638 -9.11 -13.72 22.60
CA LEU A 638 -8.31 -12.56 22.98
C LEU A 638 -8.35 -11.47 21.89
N SER A 639 -8.80 -11.80 20.68
CA SER A 639 -8.93 -10.86 19.57
C SER A 639 -10.34 -10.34 19.37
N PRO A 640 -10.54 -9.02 19.16
CA PRO A 640 -11.84 -8.46 18.85
C PRO A 640 -12.25 -8.81 17.41
N ASN A 641 -12.41 -10.09 17.06
CA ASN A 641 -12.73 -10.55 15.71
C ASN A 641 -14.15 -11.09 15.62
N LEU A 642 -15.12 -10.24 15.26
CA LEU A 642 -16.50 -10.69 15.03
C LEU A 642 -16.62 -11.56 13.76
N ALA A 643 -15.73 -11.42 12.78
CA ALA A 643 -15.78 -12.20 11.54
C ALA A 643 -15.41 -13.69 11.73
N SER A 644 -14.94 -14.09 12.91
CA SER A 644 -14.69 -15.50 13.29
C SER A 644 -15.95 -16.32 13.62
N ILE A 645 -17.13 -15.66 13.73
CA ILE A 645 -18.49 -16.25 13.80
C ILE A 645 -18.74 -17.18 15.01
N GLU A 646 -18.37 -16.74 16.21
CA GLU A 646 -18.78 -17.39 17.46
C GLU A 646 -19.68 -16.55 18.38
N PHE A 647 -20.50 -15.66 17.82
CA PHE A 647 -21.43 -14.84 18.61
C PHE A 647 -22.85 -14.77 18.03
N ASN A 648 -23.81 -14.46 18.92
CA ASN A 648 -25.17 -14.07 18.54
C ASN A 648 -25.35 -12.59 18.85
N LEU A 649 -25.90 -11.85 17.90
CA LEU A 649 -26.43 -10.52 18.20
C LEU A 649 -27.85 -10.70 18.74
N MET A 650 -28.19 -10.06 19.85
CA MET A 650 -29.54 -10.15 20.41
C MET A 650 -30.31 -8.88 20.11
N TYR A 651 -31.63 -8.98 19.84
CA TYR A 651 -32.50 -7.82 19.69
C TYR A 651 -33.78 -7.89 20.52
N ARG A 652 -34.35 -6.74 20.83
CA ARG A 652 -35.69 -6.57 21.41
C ARG A 652 -36.33 -5.29 20.90
N VAL A 653 -37.60 -5.34 20.50
CA VAL A 653 -38.38 -4.11 20.21
C VAL A 653 -38.71 -3.39 21.53
N VAL A 654 -38.31 -2.12 21.65
CA VAL A 654 -38.54 -1.33 22.87
C VAL A 654 -40.04 -1.16 23.10
N GLY A 655 -40.49 -1.48 24.32
CA GLY A 655 -41.91 -1.46 24.67
C GLY A 655 -42.71 -2.72 24.29
N SER A 656 -42.08 -3.71 23.65
CA SER A 656 -42.68 -5.03 23.43
C SER A 656 -42.63 -5.88 24.70
N ASP A 657 -43.62 -6.75 24.88
CA ASP A 657 -43.64 -7.79 25.93
C ASP A 657 -42.74 -9.00 25.56
N GLU A 658 -42.20 -9.03 24.35
CA GLU A 658 -41.28 -10.08 23.89
C GLU A 658 -39.89 -9.91 24.53
N GLY A 659 -39.32 -11.02 25.00
CA GLY A 659 -37.95 -11.05 25.54
C GLY A 659 -36.89 -10.91 24.44
N TRP A 660 -35.61 -10.90 24.84
CA TRP A 660 -34.48 -10.91 23.89
C TRP A 660 -34.60 -12.07 22.89
N GLN A 661 -34.53 -11.73 21.61
CA GLN A 661 -34.55 -12.68 20.50
C GLN A 661 -33.15 -12.74 19.87
N PRO A 662 -32.65 -13.94 19.50
CA PRO A 662 -31.37 -14.06 18.81
C PRO A 662 -31.48 -13.69 17.33
N LEU A 663 -30.50 -12.92 16.84
CA LEU A 663 -30.18 -12.74 15.43
C LEU A 663 -28.93 -13.58 15.15
N PRO A 664 -29.08 -14.75 14.51
CA PRO A 664 -27.92 -15.55 14.14
C PRO A 664 -27.11 -14.77 13.11
N VAL A 665 -25.84 -14.51 13.45
CA VAL A 665 -24.87 -13.91 12.54
C VAL A 665 -24.16 -15.02 11.80
N THR A 666 -24.07 -14.89 10.49
CA THR A 666 -23.33 -15.79 9.60
C THR A 666 -22.26 -15.01 8.85
N ARG A 667 -21.33 -15.70 8.19
CA ARG A 667 -20.29 -15.04 7.38
C ARG A 667 -20.86 -14.07 6.35
N ASN A 668 -22.03 -14.41 5.80
CA ASN A 668 -22.71 -13.62 4.77
C ASN A 668 -23.26 -12.29 5.30
N ASN A 669 -23.32 -12.11 6.61
CA ASN A 669 -23.71 -10.84 7.23
C ASN A 669 -22.56 -9.83 7.24
N PHE A 670 -21.31 -10.29 7.12
CA PHE A 670 -20.17 -9.38 7.00
C PHE A 670 -20.00 -8.94 5.55
N SER A 671 -19.66 -7.66 5.34
CA SER A 671 -19.35 -7.17 4.00
C SER A 671 -18.15 -7.92 3.43
N GLY A 672 -18.27 -8.41 2.19
CA GLY A 672 -17.16 -9.05 1.49
C GLY A 672 -15.99 -8.10 1.20
N TYR A 673 -16.22 -6.79 1.31
CA TYR A 673 -15.23 -5.73 1.06
C TYR A 673 -14.61 -5.17 2.34
N ASP A 674 -15.35 -5.16 3.45
CA ASP A 674 -14.83 -4.75 4.77
C ASP A 674 -15.42 -5.67 5.86
N PRO A 675 -14.62 -6.59 6.44
CA PRO A 675 -15.10 -7.52 7.46
C PRO A 675 -15.52 -6.83 8.77
N ARG A 676 -15.30 -5.52 8.92
CA ARG A 676 -15.77 -4.73 10.07
C ARG A 676 -17.21 -4.24 9.92
N ILE A 677 -17.83 -4.39 8.76
CA ILE A 677 -19.24 -4.04 8.55
C ILE A 677 -20.12 -5.27 8.73
N LEU A 678 -20.91 -5.28 9.81
CA LEU A 678 -21.91 -6.31 10.11
C LEU A 678 -23.30 -5.84 9.67
N SER A 679 -23.84 -6.46 8.63
CA SER A 679 -25.19 -6.22 8.11
C SER A 679 -26.16 -7.29 8.61
N VAL A 680 -27.11 -6.91 9.47
CA VAL A 680 -28.11 -7.80 10.04
C VAL A 680 -29.51 -7.39 9.62
N THR A 681 -30.34 -8.38 9.29
CA THR A 681 -31.72 -8.16 8.89
C THR A 681 -32.67 -8.68 9.96
N LEU A 682 -33.51 -7.80 10.49
CA LEU A 682 -34.57 -8.08 11.45
C LEU A 682 -35.74 -8.78 10.76
N PRO A 683 -36.49 -9.65 11.47
CA PRO A 683 -37.67 -10.30 10.92
C PRO A 683 -38.78 -9.32 10.49
N ASP A 684 -39.58 -9.71 9.49
CA ASP A 684 -40.69 -8.93 8.90
C ASP A 684 -41.72 -8.39 9.90
N SER A 685 -41.77 -8.99 11.09
CA SER A 685 -42.67 -8.56 12.16
C SER A 685 -42.22 -7.27 12.87
N VAL A 686 -40.99 -6.81 12.66
CA VAL A 686 -40.47 -5.57 13.25
C VAL A 686 -40.90 -4.36 12.41
N PRO A 687 -41.59 -3.35 12.99
CA PRO A 687 -41.96 -2.14 12.27
C PRO A 687 -40.74 -1.36 11.75
N ALA A 688 -40.90 -0.71 10.59
CA ALA A 688 -39.85 0.09 9.98
C ALA A 688 -39.40 1.30 10.84
N ASP A 689 -40.27 1.82 11.70
CA ASP A 689 -40.00 2.93 12.62
C ASP A 689 -39.77 2.48 14.06
N ALA A 690 -39.49 1.18 14.28
CA ALA A 690 -39.27 0.64 15.62
C ALA A 690 -37.97 1.17 16.25
N THR A 691 -38.01 1.45 17.55
CA THR A 691 -36.79 1.47 18.37
C THR A 691 -36.49 0.05 18.83
N ILE A 692 -35.29 -0.43 18.54
CA ILE A 692 -34.79 -1.73 18.98
C ILE A 692 -33.67 -1.54 19.99
N GLN A 693 -33.50 -2.50 20.89
CA GLN A 693 -32.30 -2.65 21.69
C GLN A 693 -31.48 -3.79 21.11
N LEU A 694 -30.22 -3.54 20.75
CA LEU A 694 -29.23 -4.55 20.35
C LEU A 694 -28.29 -4.88 21.49
N SER A 695 -27.74 -6.10 21.54
CA SER A 695 -26.78 -6.47 22.58
C SER A 695 -25.80 -7.55 22.14
N PHE A 696 -24.54 -7.39 22.57
CA PHE A 696 -23.45 -8.35 22.45
C PHE A 696 -23.26 -9.20 23.71
N ARG A 697 -24.24 -9.22 24.61
CA ARG A 697 -24.09 -9.85 25.93
C ARG A 697 -23.60 -11.30 25.90
N ASP A 698 -24.02 -12.09 24.91
CA ASP A 698 -23.56 -13.47 24.74
C ASP A 698 -22.08 -13.54 24.33
N TYR A 699 -21.60 -12.60 23.51
CA TYR A 699 -20.19 -12.49 23.11
C TYR A 699 -19.31 -12.05 24.29
N LEU A 700 -19.66 -10.94 24.93
CA LEU A 700 -18.92 -10.40 26.08
C LEU A 700 -18.88 -11.38 27.26
N GLY A 701 -19.93 -12.20 27.41
CA GLY A 701 -19.95 -13.28 28.39
C GLY A 701 -18.95 -14.41 28.12
N LYS A 702 -18.62 -14.68 26.84
CA LYS A 702 -17.63 -15.70 26.44
C LYS A 702 -16.20 -15.20 26.53
N THR A 703 -15.97 -13.92 26.29
CA THR A 703 -14.62 -13.30 26.25
C THR A 703 -14.10 -12.86 27.62
N GLN A 704 -14.86 -13.14 28.70
CA GLN A 704 -14.46 -13.08 30.13
C GLN A 704 -13.46 -11.97 30.51
N GLY A 705 -13.85 -10.70 30.33
CA GLY A 705 -13.07 -9.56 30.82
C GLY A 705 -11.81 -9.25 30.01
N TYR A 706 -11.56 -9.99 28.92
CA TYR A 706 -10.45 -9.76 28.02
C TYR A 706 -10.77 -8.75 26.93
N ILE A 707 -12.05 -8.68 26.53
CA ILE A 707 -12.57 -7.72 25.56
C ILE A 707 -13.61 -6.83 26.25
N THR A 708 -13.43 -5.52 26.16
CA THR A 708 -14.43 -4.52 26.51
C THR A 708 -15.12 -4.02 25.24
N SER A 709 -16.31 -3.43 25.39
CA SER A 709 -17.02 -2.78 24.29
C SER A 709 -17.37 -1.34 24.66
N SER A 710 -17.41 -0.43 23.68
CA SER A 710 -17.99 0.90 23.87
C SER A 710 -19.49 0.87 24.15
N TRP A 711 -20.14 -0.27 23.94
CA TRP A 711 -21.50 -0.50 24.42
C TRP A 711 -21.43 -1.04 25.85
N ASP A 712 -22.10 -0.38 26.81
CA ASP A 712 -22.19 -0.81 28.22
C ASP A 712 -22.74 -2.25 28.41
N ASP A 713 -23.30 -2.85 27.36
CA ASP A 713 -23.69 -4.27 27.13
C ASP A 713 -24.71 -4.34 25.97
N SER A 714 -25.41 -3.23 25.75
CA SER A 714 -26.49 -3.08 24.79
C SER A 714 -26.61 -1.64 24.31
N ARG A 715 -27.26 -1.45 23.17
CA ARG A 715 -27.46 -0.15 22.54
C ARG A 715 -28.89 -0.03 22.03
N GLU A 716 -29.57 1.07 22.37
CA GLU A 716 -30.87 1.39 21.79
C GLU A 716 -30.66 2.15 20.48
N ILE A 717 -31.30 1.65 19.43
CA ILE A 717 -31.19 2.15 18.07
C ILE A 717 -32.60 2.35 17.52
N THR A 718 -32.89 3.56 17.04
CA THR A 718 -34.17 3.84 16.38
C THR A 718 -34.03 3.65 14.89
N LEU A 719 -34.82 2.74 14.33
CA LEU A 719 -34.90 2.54 12.88
C LEU A 719 -35.55 3.77 12.24
N ALA A 720 -34.87 4.35 11.27
CA ALA A 720 -35.44 5.34 10.38
C ALA A 720 -35.77 4.62 9.06
N ARG A 721 -37.07 4.42 8.80
CA ARG A 721 -37.56 3.73 7.57
C ARG A 721 -36.97 2.32 7.37
N GLY A 722 -36.96 1.54 8.45
CA GLY A 722 -36.55 0.13 8.46
C GLY A 722 -35.05 -0.06 8.59
N GLN A 723 -34.30 1.02 8.74
CA GLN A 723 -32.85 0.98 8.70
C GLN A 723 -32.23 1.79 9.84
N ALA A 724 -31.12 1.29 10.38
CA ALA A 724 -30.27 2.03 11.29
C ALA A 724 -28.82 1.55 11.20
N GLU A 725 -27.92 2.41 11.66
CA GLU A 725 -26.50 2.15 11.69
C GLU A 725 -25.96 2.68 13.01
N ASP A 726 -25.11 1.89 13.66
CA ASP A 726 -24.40 2.30 14.87
C ASP A 726 -23.03 1.61 14.88
N THR A 727 -22.10 2.14 15.66
CA THR A 727 -20.74 1.60 15.76
C THR A 727 -20.56 0.98 17.14
N ALA A 728 -20.06 -0.24 17.18
CA ALA A 728 -19.57 -0.89 18.38
C ALA A 728 -18.06 -1.02 18.30
N THR A 729 -17.39 -0.43 19.27
CA THR A 729 -15.95 -0.51 19.41
C THR A 729 -15.65 -1.65 20.36
N PHE A 730 -14.70 -2.53 20.02
CA PHE A 730 -14.21 -3.57 20.90
C PHE A 730 -12.73 -3.39 21.17
N THR A 731 -12.34 -3.40 22.44
CA THR A 731 -10.94 -3.21 22.86
C THR A 731 -10.46 -4.47 23.56
N SER A 732 -9.32 -5.01 23.15
CA SER A 732 -8.67 -6.12 23.83
C SER A 732 -7.68 -5.64 24.89
N SER A 733 -7.61 -6.35 26.00
CA SER A 733 -6.63 -6.12 27.08
C SER A 733 -5.28 -6.84 26.86
N PHE A 734 -5.12 -7.59 25.76
CA PHE A 734 -3.94 -8.41 25.47
C PHE A 734 -3.21 -8.05 24.19
N ALA A 735 -3.60 -6.96 23.53
CA ALA A 735 -2.84 -6.45 22.41
C ALA A 735 -1.74 -5.50 22.91
N VAL A 736 -0.73 -5.26 22.06
CA VAL A 736 0.04 -4.00 22.05
C VAL A 736 -0.92 -2.86 22.38
N PRO A 737 -0.55 -1.88 23.23
CA PRO A 737 -1.50 -0.91 23.76
C PRO A 737 -2.43 -0.43 22.65
N ASP A 738 -3.73 -0.70 22.82
CA ASP A 738 -4.80 -0.12 22.00
C ASP A 738 -5.20 -0.77 20.66
N ARG A 739 -5.13 -2.10 20.45
CA ARG A 739 -6.00 -2.72 19.41
C ARG A 739 -7.47 -2.56 19.79
N THR A 740 -8.01 -1.45 19.31
CA THR A 740 -9.39 -1.03 19.35
C THR A 740 -9.95 -1.26 17.95
N GLN A 741 -10.96 -2.11 17.83
CA GLN A 741 -11.58 -2.39 16.55
C GLN A 741 -13.03 -1.91 16.52
N ASP A 742 -13.30 -0.99 15.60
CA ASP A 742 -14.63 -0.51 15.32
C ASP A 742 -15.36 -1.46 14.37
N TYR A 743 -16.54 -1.89 14.81
CA TYR A 743 -17.49 -2.65 14.02
C TYR A 743 -18.72 -1.80 13.74
N LYS A 744 -18.97 -1.60 12.46
CA LYS A 744 -20.10 -0.85 11.96
C LYS A 744 -21.28 -1.79 11.77
N ILE A 745 -22.34 -1.59 12.55
CA ILE A 745 -23.48 -2.50 12.61
C ILE A 745 -24.64 -1.86 11.85
N ARG A 746 -24.93 -2.40 10.68
CA ARG A 746 -26.06 -2.02 9.84
C ARG A 746 -27.24 -2.93 10.14
N VAL A 747 -28.36 -2.34 10.52
CA VAL A 747 -29.59 -3.05 10.80
C VAL A 747 -30.62 -2.69 9.75
N THR A 748 -31.23 -3.69 9.13
CA THR A 748 -32.33 -3.53 8.17
C THR A 748 -33.52 -4.39 8.56
N THR A 749 -34.75 -4.06 8.13
CA THR A 749 -35.89 -4.98 8.17
C THR A 749 -35.93 -5.85 6.92
N SER A 750 -36.45 -7.09 7.00
CA SER A 750 -36.50 -8.02 5.86
C SER A 750 -37.52 -7.68 4.76
N GLY A 751 -38.40 -6.70 5.01
CA GLY A 751 -39.19 -6.02 3.99
C GLY A 751 -38.51 -4.71 3.60
N GLU A 752 -38.61 -4.37 2.31
CA GLU A 752 -38.22 -3.14 1.60
C GLU A 752 -37.68 -2.01 2.50
N THR A 753 -36.58 -1.38 2.07
CA THR A 753 -36.26 0.01 2.49
C THR A 753 -37.59 0.72 2.73
N GLY A 754 -37.87 1.24 3.92
CA GLY A 754 -39.17 1.86 4.21
C GLY A 754 -39.46 3.12 3.38
N ASP A 755 -38.67 3.33 2.33
CA ASP A 755 -38.81 4.24 1.23
C ASP A 755 -39.90 3.74 0.28
N ALA A 756 -40.72 4.65 -0.22
CA ALA A 756 -41.71 4.33 -1.22
C ALA A 756 -41.05 3.99 -2.58
N ASP A 757 -41.71 3.20 -3.42
CA ASP A 757 -41.24 2.84 -4.78
C ASP A 757 -40.91 4.08 -5.65
N ASN A 758 -41.54 5.22 -5.35
CA ASN A 758 -41.36 6.49 -6.06
C ASN A 758 -40.32 7.42 -5.40
N ALA A 759 -39.58 6.97 -4.39
CA ALA A 759 -38.70 7.83 -3.60
C ALA A 759 -37.63 8.56 -4.44
N VAL A 760 -37.43 9.83 -4.10
CA VAL A 760 -36.35 10.68 -4.63
C VAL A 760 -35.61 11.33 -3.48
N TYR A 761 -34.28 11.23 -3.49
CA TYR A 761 -33.40 11.96 -2.60
C TYR A 761 -32.79 13.15 -3.32
N ILE A 762 -32.85 14.32 -2.70
CA ILE A 762 -32.27 15.56 -3.22
C ILE A 762 -31.36 16.13 -2.13
N ASN A 763 -30.05 16.24 -2.41
CA ASN A 763 -29.03 16.57 -1.41
C ASN A 763 -29.13 15.69 -0.15
N GLY A 764 -29.36 14.39 -0.32
CA GLY A 764 -29.54 13.42 0.79
C GLY A 764 -30.89 13.49 1.51
N VAL A 765 -31.75 14.46 1.19
CA VAL A 765 -33.09 14.59 1.79
C VAL A 765 -34.09 13.75 1.00
N TYR A 766 -34.79 12.85 1.69
CA TYR A 766 -35.81 11.98 1.11
C TYR A 766 -37.13 12.71 0.82
N HIS A 767 -37.74 12.36 -0.30
CA HIS A 767 -39.08 12.81 -0.71
C HIS A 767 -39.84 11.66 -1.39
N ASP A 768 -41.10 11.47 -1.03
CA ASP A 768 -42.07 10.56 -1.67
C ASP A 768 -43.40 11.25 -2.03
N GLU A 769 -43.50 12.55 -1.76
CA GLU A 769 -44.62 13.42 -2.10
C GLU A 769 -44.13 14.75 -2.67
N ASP A 770 -45.04 15.51 -3.30
CA ASP A 770 -44.74 16.80 -3.90
C ASP A 770 -43.97 17.72 -2.93
N PHE A 771 -42.85 18.25 -3.41
CA PHE A 771 -41.94 19.07 -2.62
C PHE A 771 -41.55 20.33 -3.39
N VAL A 772 -41.56 21.49 -2.73
CA VAL A 772 -41.12 22.75 -3.33
C VAL A 772 -40.23 23.51 -2.36
N ASP A 773 -38.98 23.71 -2.76
CA ASP A 773 -38.04 24.63 -2.14
C ASP A 773 -37.75 25.78 -3.11
N ALA A 774 -38.60 26.82 -3.01
CA ALA A 774 -38.48 28.00 -3.83
C ALA A 774 -37.19 28.82 -3.56
N ALA A 775 -36.56 28.65 -2.39
CA ALA A 775 -35.33 29.37 -2.04
C ALA A 775 -34.12 28.78 -2.76
N ASN A 776 -34.08 27.45 -2.89
CA ASN A 776 -33.02 26.73 -3.62
C ASN A 776 -33.40 26.40 -5.07
N GLY A 777 -34.58 26.81 -5.54
CA GLY A 777 -35.02 26.63 -6.92
C GLY A 777 -35.38 25.18 -7.27
N ILE A 778 -35.83 24.39 -6.30
CA ILE A 778 -36.13 22.97 -6.45
C ILE A 778 -37.65 22.75 -6.37
N ALA A 779 -38.21 21.98 -7.30
CA ALA A 779 -39.59 21.51 -7.21
C ALA A 779 -39.70 20.08 -7.70
N LEU A 780 -40.15 19.16 -6.85
CA LEU A 780 -40.45 17.77 -7.17
C LEU A 780 -41.97 17.59 -7.21
N VAL A 781 -42.47 16.97 -8.28
CA VAL A 781 -43.90 16.69 -8.46
C VAL A 781 -44.07 15.26 -8.95
N TYR A 782 -45.09 14.58 -8.47
CA TYR A 782 -45.46 13.24 -8.91
C TYR A 782 -46.66 13.29 -9.86
N ASP A 783 -46.63 12.48 -10.93
CA ASP A 783 -47.77 12.35 -11.84
C ASP A 783 -48.82 11.34 -11.34
N GLU A 784 -49.85 11.05 -12.15
CA GLU A 784 -50.93 10.14 -11.78
C GLU A 784 -50.48 8.66 -11.65
N ASP A 785 -49.29 8.33 -12.17
CA ASP A 785 -48.66 7.01 -12.09
C ASP A 785 -47.51 7.00 -11.05
N ASP A 786 -47.47 7.99 -10.15
CA ASP A 786 -46.44 8.21 -9.13
C ASP A 786 -45.02 8.38 -9.70
N LYS A 787 -44.87 8.83 -10.96
CA LYS A 787 -43.54 9.09 -11.54
C LYS A 787 -43.02 10.48 -11.17
N PRO A 788 -41.80 10.60 -10.59
CA PRO A 788 -41.26 11.87 -10.18
C PRO A 788 -40.75 12.74 -11.35
N THR A 789 -41.11 14.03 -11.30
CA THR A 789 -40.53 15.10 -12.12
C THR A 789 -39.86 16.13 -11.23
N LEU A 790 -38.54 16.26 -11.33
CA LEU A 790 -37.73 17.24 -10.62
C LEU A 790 -37.43 18.45 -11.51
N THR A 791 -37.91 19.63 -11.13
CA THR A 791 -37.61 20.90 -11.80
C THR A 791 -36.52 21.66 -11.05
N LEU A 792 -35.42 22.00 -11.74
CA LEU A 792 -34.30 22.75 -11.21
C LEU A 792 -34.25 24.15 -11.85
N THR A 793 -34.47 25.19 -11.05
CA THR A 793 -34.48 26.60 -11.46
C THR A 793 -33.32 27.37 -10.85
N ASN A 794 -32.17 27.37 -11.54
CA ASN A 794 -30.91 27.90 -11.02
C ASN A 794 -30.52 27.29 -9.65
N ALA A 795 -30.75 25.98 -9.50
CA ALA A 795 -30.51 25.26 -8.26
C ALA A 795 -29.03 24.96 -8.07
N ASN A 796 -28.55 24.93 -6.83
CA ASN A 796 -27.22 24.43 -6.49
C ASN A 796 -27.38 23.23 -5.56
N LEU A 797 -26.92 22.08 -6.04
CA LEU A 797 -26.98 20.80 -5.36
C LEU A 797 -25.56 20.35 -5.01
N THR A 798 -25.42 19.79 -3.82
CA THR A 798 -24.17 19.22 -3.33
C THR A 798 -24.52 17.85 -2.75
N ALA A 799 -23.80 16.81 -3.15
CA ALA A 799 -23.98 15.51 -2.49
C ALA A 799 -23.55 15.65 -1.02
N LEU A 800 -24.52 15.49 -0.12
CA LEU A 800 -24.33 15.59 1.32
C LEU A 800 -24.31 14.19 1.91
N GLY A 801 -23.21 13.46 1.71
CA GLY A 801 -23.13 12.06 2.12
C GLY A 801 -24.23 11.19 1.50
N ALA A 802 -24.15 9.88 1.73
CA ALA A 802 -25.17 8.98 1.24
C ALA A 802 -26.51 9.21 1.94
N PRO A 803 -27.66 8.88 1.31
CA PRO A 803 -28.83 8.53 2.10
C PRO A 803 -28.36 7.51 3.15
N LEU A 804 -28.72 7.78 4.42
CA LEU A 804 -28.18 7.30 5.71
C LEU A 804 -27.58 5.87 5.84
N PHE A 805 -27.61 5.00 4.83
CA PHE A 805 -27.32 3.58 4.95
C PHE A 805 -26.47 2.96 3.82
N ASN A 806 -25.98 3.72 2.85
CA ASN A 806 -24.99 3.22 1.91
C ASN A 806 -23.93 4.27 1.58
N GLN A 807 -22.92 4.43 2.45
CA GLN A 807 -21.79 5.36 2.24
C GLN A 807 -21.05 5.16 0.90
N ASP A 808 -21.35 4.06 0.18
CA ASP A 808 -20.84 3.74 -1.16
C ASP A 808 -21.64 4.39 -2.31
N ASP A 809 -22.78 5.05 -2.04
CA ASP A 809 -23.66 5.68 -3.05
C ASP A 809 -24.13 7.10 -2.66
N ALA A 810 -23.21 8.00 -2.29
CA ALA A 810 -23.62 9.40 -2.10
C ALA A 810 -23.88 10.08 -3.46
N ALA A 811 -25.12 10.54 -3.65
CA ALA A 811 -25.56 11.25 -4.85
C ALA A 811 -26.24 12.57 -4.49
N ALA A 812 -26.06 13.60 -5.33
CA ALA A 812 -26.79 14.84 -5.20
C ALA A 812 -28.28 14.64 -5.54
N ILE A 813 -28.57 13.72 -6.46
CA ILE A 813 -29.92 13.26 -6.79
C ILE A 813 -29.91 11.74 -6.86
N ARG A 814 -30.77 11.08 -6.09
CA ARG A 814 -31.02 9.63 -6.21
C ARG A 814 -32.49 9.37 -6.43
N SER A 815 -32.86 8.47 -7.34
CA SER A 815 -34.25 8.01 -7.47
C SER A 815 -34.33 6.49 -7.57
N ALA A 816 -35.31 5.92 -6.86
CA ALA A 816 -35.59 4.48 -6.87
C ALA A 816 -36.33 4.02 -8.15
N THR A 817 -36.81 4.95 -8.97
CA THR A 817 -37.62 4.69 -10.17
C THR A 817 -37.22 5.61 -11.32
N ASP A 818 -38.02 5.66 -12.39
CA ASP A 818 -37.86 6.60 -13.50
C ASP A 818 -37.88 8.05 -12.98
N LEU A 819 -36.97 8.90 -13.48
CA LEU A 819 -36.90 10.30 -13.09
C LEU A 819 -36.84 11.22 -14.31
N THR A 820 -37.69 12.24 -14.32
CA THR A 820 -37.56 13.36 -15.27
C THR A 820 -36.97 14.58 -14.58
N ILE A 821 -35.83 15.09 -15.05
CA ILE A 821 -35.23 16.35 -14.61
C ILE A 821 -35.52 17.45 -15.64
N ARG A 822 -36.21 18.52 -15.22
CA ARG A 822 -36.50 19.70 -16.03
C ARG A 822 -35.60 20.87 -15.63
N LEU A 823 -34.83 21.39 -16.58
CA LEU A 823 -33.91 22.51 -16.35
C LEU A 823 -34.58 23.84 -16.71
N ASN A 824 -34.51 24.82 -15.81
CA ASN A 824 -35.03 26.17 -16.00
C ASN A 824 -33.97 27.21 -15.58
N GLY A 825 -33.07 27.54 -16.50
CA GLY A 825 -31.88 28.33 -16.20
C GLY A 825 -30.65 27.46 -15.91
N LYS A 826 -29.69 27.96 -15.14
CA LYS A 826 -28.37 27.34 -14.94
C LYS A 826 -28.24 26.74 -13.56
N SER A 827 -28.36 25.43 -13.44
CA SER A 827 -28.23 24.71 -12.18
C SER A 827 -26.87 24.01 -12.08
N THR A 828 -26.43 23.71 -10.86
CA THR A 828 -25.18 23.00 -10.58
C THR A 828 -25.47 21.80 -9.68
N ALA A 829 -24.86 20.65 -9.96
CA ALA A 829 -24.74 19.52 -9.06
C ALA A 829 -23.25 19.22 -8.81
N SER A 830 -22.85 19.04 -7.57
CA SER A 830 -21.44 18.90 -7.22
C SER A 830 -21.17 17.92 -6.08
N ILE A 831 -19.95 17.38 -6.03
CA ILE A 831 -19.42 16.60 -4.91
C ILE A 831 -18.08 17.20 -4.50
N THR A 832 -17.90 17.45 -3.20
CA THR A 832 -16.72 18.17 -2.67
C THR A 832 -15.95 17.43 -1.56
N ASN A 833 -16.40 16.28 -1.05
CA ASN A 833 -15.73 15.56 0.06
C ASN A 833 -15.74 14.02 -0.11
N GLY A 834 -14.60 13.39 0.24
CA GLY A 834 -14.18 11.99 0.07
C GLY A 834 -15.08 10.91 0.67
N THR A 835 -16.29 10.80 0.14
CA THR A 835 -17.13 9.60 0.30
C THR A 835 -17.00 8.75 -0.96
N LYS A 836 -17.02 7.42 -0.83
CA LYS A 836 -17.12 6.51 -1.98
C LYS A 836 -18.43 6.84 -2.69
N THR A 837 -18.36 7.51 -3.83
CA THR A 837 -19.56 7.83 -4.62
C THR A 837 -19.50 7.08 -5.94
N SER A 838 -20.52 6.26 -6.18
CA SER A 838 -20.76 5.63 -7.48
C SER A 838 -21.26 6.66 -8.50
N SER A 839 -22.07 7.66 -8.09
CA SER A 839 -22.73 8.62 -8.99
C SER A 839 -23.12 9.97 -8.37
N ILE A 840 -23.06 11.08 -9.14
CA ILE A 840 -23.64 12.38 -8.73
C ILE A 840 -25.16 12.37 -8.90
N ILE A 841 -25.64 11.78 -10.00
CA ILE A 841 -27.05 11.52 -10.26
C ILE A 841 -27.21 10.03 -10.50
N SER A 842 -27.95 9.36 -9.61
CA SER A 842 -28.20 7.91 -9.67
C SER A 842 -29.69 7.63 -9.78
N VAL A 843 -30.10 6.94 -10.83
CA VAL A 843 -31.50 6.63 -11.10
C VAL A 843 -31.62 5.13 -11.37
N ALA A 844 -32.37 4.40 -10.55
CA ALA A 844 -32.53 2.96 -10.79
C ALA A 844 -33.33 2.67 -12.08
N GLY A 845 -34.29 3.55 -12.43
CA GLY A 845 -35.08 3.47 -13.66
C GLY A 845 -34.53 4.33 -14.81
N ASP A 846 -35.42 4.77 -15.69
CA ASP A 846 -35.09 5.62 -16.84
C ASP A 846 -34.89 7.09 -16.41
N LEU A 847 -33.80 7.71 -16.87
CA LEU A 847 -33.53 9.13 -16.64
C LEU A 847 -33.80 9.94 -17.92
N THR A 848 -34.66 10.95 -17.81
CA THR A 848 -34.83 11.99 -18.84
C THR A 848 -34.41 13.36 -18.33
N ILE A 849 -33.45 14.01 -18.98
CA ILE A 849 -33.06 15.40 -18.70
C ILE A 849 -33.56 16.27 -19.86
N ILE A 850 -34.40 17.25 -19.57
CA ILE A 850 -34.97 18.15 -20.58
C ILE A 850 -34.82 19.63 -20.22
N GLY A 851 -34.34 20.43 -21.15
CA GLY A 851 -34.31 21.88 -21.00
C GLY A 851 -35.64 22.52 -21.36
N ASN A 852 -36.07 23.54 -20.61
CA ASN A 852 -37.30 24.29 -20.93
C ASN A 852 -37.11 25.33 -22.05
N SER A 853 -35.89 25.47 -22.57
CA SER A 853 -35.58 26.38 -23.67
C SER A 853 -34.49 25.81 -24.57
N ALA A 854 -34.76 25.84 -25.88
CA ALA A 854 -33.83 25.39 -26.93
C ALA A 854 -32.70 26.40 -27.23
N ASP A 855 -32.65 27.54 -26.53
CA ASP A 855 -31.62 28.58 -26.73
C ASP A 855 -30.33 28.36 -25.92
N GLY A 856 -30.18 27.19 -25.29
CA GLY A 856 -29.00 26.83 -24.48
C GLY A 856 -28.94 27.50 -23.11
N THR A 857 -29.99 28.19 -22.68
CA THR A 857 -30.06 28.81 -21.34
C THR A 857 -30.44 27.83 -20.23
N SER A 858 -30.97 26.65 -20.59
CA SER A 858 -31.30 25.56 -19.67
C SER A 858 -30.09 24.63 -19.53
N ALA A 859 -29.29 24.84 -18.49
CA ALA A 859 -28.01 24.17 -18.31
C ALA A 859 -27.90 23.49 -16.94
N LEU A 860 -27.18 22.36 -16.90
CA LEU A 860 -26.78 21.66 -15.69
C LEU A 860 -25.27 21.46 -15.72
N THR A 861 -24.58 22.09 -14.77
CA THR A 861 -23.16 21.86 -14.54
C THR A 861 -22.99 20.76 -13.50
N ILE A 862 -22.16 19.76 -13.79
CA ILE A 862 -21.93 18.58 -12.94
C ILE A 862 -20.44 18.54 -12.62
N LYS A 863 -20.09 18.62 -11.33
CA LYS A 863 -18.69 18.67 -10.88
C LYS A 863 -18.39 17.60 -9.84
N ALA A 864 -17.40 16.75 -10.09
CA ALA A 864 -16.81 15.89 -9.07
C ALA A 864 -15.34 16.24 -8.89
N ALA A 865 -14.91 16.35 -7.63
CA ALA A 865 -13.51 16.35 -7.24
C ALA A 865 -13.34 15.23 -6.21
N ASP A 866 -12.42 14.31 -6.45
CA ASP A 866 -12.14 13.25 -5.47
C ASP A 866 -11.02 13.72 -4.54
N ALA A 867 -11.32 13.79 -3.26
CA ALA A 867 -10.35 14.11 -2.22
C ALA A 867 -10.07 12.81 -1.44
N ALA A 868 -8.82 12.38 -1.53
CA ALA A 868 -8.15 11.31 -0.77
C ALA A 868 -8.07 9.92 -1.44
N SER A 869 -6.82 9.52 -1.62
CA SER A 869 -6.33 8.16 -1.80
C SER A 869 -6.92 7.21 -0.75
N LEU A 870 -8.01 6.52 -1.10
CA LEU A 870 -8.36 5.28 -0.42
C LEU A 870 -7.49 4.18 -1.03
N GLY A 871 -6.46 3.77 -0.29
CA GLY A 871 -5.48 2.78 -0.71
C GLY A 871 -6.09 1.53 -1.35
N GLY A 872 -5.48 1.09 -2.45
CA GLY A 872 -5.39 -0.32 -2.81
C GLY A 872 -6.62 -1.07 -3.34
N THR A 873 -7.79 -0.45 -3.57
CA THR A 873 -8.93 -1.17 -4.16
C THR A 873 -9.22 -0.78 -5.61
N SER A 874 -8.63 -1.53 -6.53
CA SER A 874 -8.72 -1.44 -7.99
C SER A 874 -10.08 -1.86 -8.58
N GLY A 875 -11.20 -1.34 -8.07
CA GLY A 875 -12.53 -1.89 -8.37
C GLY A 875 -13.65 -0.95 -8.84
N PHE A 876 -13.63 0.36 -8.52
CA PHE A 876 -14.80 1.23 -8.75
C PHE A 876 -14.44 2.39 -9.69
N MET A 877 -15.09 2.47 -10.86
CA MET A 877 -15.07 3.65 -11.72
C MET A 877 -16.17 4.60 -11.26
N THR A 878 -15.86 5.89 -11.06
CA THR A 878 -16.86 6.90 -10.70
C THR A 878 -17.77 7.17 -11.89
N HIS A 879 -19.08 7.22 -11.71
CA HIS A 879 -20.00 7.73 -12.73
C HIS A 879 -20.43 9.16 -12.37
N LEU A 880 -20.65 10.04 -13.34
CA LEU A 880 -21.25 11.35 -13.06
C LEU A 880 -22.78 11.24 -13.10
N ILE A 881 -23.31 10.52 -14.08
CA ILE A 881 -24.72 10.15 -14.20
C ILE A 881 -24.82 8.66 -14.48
N GLU A 882 -25.65 7.95 -13.73
CA GLU A 882 -26.02 6.56 -14.02
C GLU A 882 -27.55 6.36 -14.05
N ALA A 883 -28.02 5.56 -15.01
CA ALA A 883 -29.42 5.14 -15.10
C ALA A 883 -29.64 3.84 -15.89
N SER A 884 -30.86 3.29 -15.89
CA SER A 884 -31.22 2.14 -16.76
C SER A 884 -31.26 2.51 -18.25
N ASN A 885 -31.77 3.70 -18.58
CA ASN A 885 -31.66 4.35 -19.88
C ASN A 885 -31.49 5.85 -19.66
N ILE A 886 -30.75 6.55 -20.52
CA ILE A 886 -30.52 7.99 -20.39
C ILE A 886 -30.98 8.73 -21.64
N THR A 887 -31.86 9.72 -21.46
CA THR A 887 -32.32 10.62 -22.53
C THR A 887 -32.02 12.06 -22.18
N VAL A 888 -31.33 12.79 -23.06
CA VAL A 888 -31.01 14.22 -22.93
C VAL A 888 -31.60 14.98 -24.10
N GLN A 889 -32.47 15.96 -23.82
CA GLN A 889 -33.20 16.72 -24.83
C GLN A 889 -33.17 18.23 -24.56
N GLN A 890 -32.83 19.03 -25.56
CA GLN A 890 -32.88 20.51 -25.47
C GLN A 890 -32.12 21.08 -24.26
N ALA A 891 -31.05 20.40 -23.82
CA ALA A 891 -30.33 20.72 -22.59
C ALA A 891 -28.84 20.97 -22.86
N THR A 892 -28.23 21.79 -22.02
CA THR A 892 -26.76 21.96 -21.98
C THR A 892 -26.21 21.29 -20.73
N LEU A 893 -25.36 20.28 -20.90
CA LEU A 893 -24.63 19.62 -19.81
C LEU A 893 -23.16 20.01 -19.85
N ASP A 894 -22.61 20.42 -18.71
CA ASP A 894 -21.19 20.77 -18.55
C ASP A 894 -20.62 19.93 -17.42
N MET A 895 -19.79 18.94 -17.75
CA MET A 895 -19.42 17.84 -16.87
C MET A 895 -17.90 17.84 -16.65
N THR A 896 -17.49 18.03 -15.39
CA THR A 896 -16.07 18.08 -15.00
C THR A 896 -15.74 17.07 -13.92
N TYR A 897 -14.66 16.31 -14.10
CA TYR A 897 -14.12 15.38 -13.11
C TYR A 897 -12.65 15.66 -12.82
N ASP A 898 -12.32 15.89 -11.55
CA ASP A 898 -10.97 16.15 -11.03
C ASP A 898 -10.67 15.18 -9.87
N GLY A 899 -10.66 13.87 -10.14
CA GLY A 899 -10.30 12.84 -9.17
C GLY A 899 -9.08 12.01 -9.58
N ASN A 900 -8.58 11.15 -8.68
CA ASN A 900 -7.39 10.32 -8.89
C ASN A 900 -7.67 9.01 -9.67
N GLY A 901 -8.90 8.80 -10.15
CA GLY A 901 -9.37 7.55 -10.79
C GLY A 901 -9.93 7.73 -12.21
N ALA A 902 -10.56 6.68 -12.75
CA ALA A 902 -11.27 6.73 -14.03
C ALA A 902 -12.77 7.02 -13.80
N ALA A 903 -13.36 7.89 -14.62
CA ALA A 903 -14.79 8.21 -14.53
C ALA A 903 -15.58 8.05 -15.84
N TYR A 904 -16.86 7.71 -15.76
CA TYR A 904 -17.82 7.77 -16.87
C TYR A 904 -18.73 8.99 -16.73
N ALA A 905 -18.92 9.78 -17.80
CA ALA A 905 -19.83 10.93 -17.72
C ALA A 905 -21.29 10.49 -17.71
N LEU A 906 -21.72 9.69 -18.69
CA LEU A 906 -23.05 9.10 -18.78
C LEU A 906 -22.90 7.57 -18.86
N CYS A 907 -23.32 6.85 -17.83
CA CYS A 907 -23.17 5.41 -17.73
C CYS A 907 -24.54 4.72 -17.67
N THR A 908 -24.75 3.70 -18.49
CA THR A 908 -25.98 2.91 -18.47
C THR A 908 -25.76 1.51 -19.00
N ASP A 909 -26.60 0.56 -18.62
CA ASP A 909 -26.67 -0.75 -19.29
C ASP A 909 -27.59 -0.71 -20.52
N GLY A 910 -28.54 0.23 -20.58
CA GLY A 910 -29.49 0.42 -21.68
C GLY A 910 -29.09 1.55 -22.65
N ASP A 911 -30.08 2.18 -23.25
CA ASP A 911 -29.89 3.14 -24.35
C ASP A 911 -29.48 4.53 -23.84
N ILE A 912 -28.61 5.22 -24.60
CA ILE A 912 -28.34 6.65 -24.45
C ILE A 912 -28.87 7.40 -25.68
N THR A 913 -29.79 8.35 -25.49
CA THR A 913 -30.30 9.22 -26.56
C THR A 913 -30.03 10.69 -26.26
N VAL A 914 -29.32 11.39 -27.16
CA VAL A 914 -29.03 12.82 -27.06
C VAL A 914 -29.63 13.54 -28.27
N THR A 915 -30.51 14.51 -28.05
CA THR A 915 -31.19 15.25 -29.12
C THR A 915 -31.26 16.75 -28.82
N ASP A 916 -30.99 17.59 -29.83
CA ASP A 916 -31.01 19.06 -29.72
C ASP A 916 -30.23 19.59 -28.50
N SER A 917 -29.14 18.92 -28.10
CA SER A 917 -28.46 19.17 -26.83
C SER A 917 -26.98 19.48 -27.02
N THR A 918 -26.35 20.07 -26.00
CA THR A 918 -24.90 20.29 -25.95
C THR A 918 -24.34 19.64 -24.70
N ILE A 919 -23.33 18.78 -24.85
CA ILE A 919 -22.64 18.12 -23.74
C ILE A 919 -21.15 18.43 -23.85
N THR A 920 -20.58 19.03 -22.82
CA THR A 920 -19.14 19.30 -22.71
C THR A 920 -18.57 18.48 -21.55
N MET A 921 -17.43 17.83 -21.77
CA MET A 921 -16.79 16.91 -20.83
C MET A 921 -15.28 17.18 -20.72
N GLY A 922 -14.73 17.12 -19.51
CA GLY A 922 -13.29 17.15 -19.27
C GLY A 922 -12.90 17.20 -17.80
N SER A 923 -11.64 17.53 -17.53
CA SER A 923 -11.06 17.84 -16.22
C SER A 923 -10.74 19.34 -16.12
N ALA A 924 -10.85 19.92 -14.92
CA ALA A 924 -10.50 21.33 -14.70
C ALA A 924 -9.02 21.54 -14.33
N THR A 925 -8.32 20.50 -13.84
CA THR A 925 -6.95 20.63 -13.28
C THR A 925 -5.83 20.07 -14.17
N LEU A 926 -6.13 19.28 -15.20
CA LEU A 926 -5.14 18.63 -16.10
C LEU A 926 -4.09 17.74 -15.40
N ALA A 927 -4.13 17.57 -14.08
CA ALA A 927 -3.10 16.86 -13.29
C ALA A 927 -3.44 15.38 -13.01
N SER A 928 -4.72 14.97 -13.11
CA SER A 928 -5.18 13.63 -12.71
C SER A 928 -5.70 12.77 -13.88
N ARG A 929 -6.02 11.49 -13.62
CA ARG A 929 -6.77 10.60 -14.55
C ARG A 929 -8.18 11.20 -14.71
N GLY A 930 -8.53 11.68 -15.90
CA GLY A 930 -9.77 12.43 -16.16
C GLY A 930 -11.00 11.54 -16.36
N ILE A 931 -11.98 12.04 -17.13
CA ILE A 931 -13.12 11.23 -17.58
C ILE A 931 -12.62 10.19 -18.59
N TYR A 932 -12.76 8.90 -18.26
CA TYR A 932 -12.34 7.76 -19.08
C TYR A 932 -13.26 7.56 -20.30
N SER A 933 -14.59 7.54 -20.12
CA SER A 933 -15.51 7.59 -21.27
C SER A 933 -16.64 8.59 -21.09
N GLY A 934 -16.98 9.27 -22.19
CA GLY A 934 -18.09 10.22 -22.23
C GLY A 934 -19.45 9.52 -22.11
N LEU A 935 -19.85 8.85 -23.19
CA LEU A 935 -21.12 8.13 -23.29
C LEU A 935 -20.80 6.63 -23.29
N TYR A 936 -21.19 5.93 -22.22
CA TYR A 936 -20.96 4.49 -22.04
C TYR A 936 -22.29 3.72 -21.95
N SER A 937 -22.48 2.76 -22.85
CA SER A 937 -23.61 1.82 -22.80
C SER A 937 -23.12 0.37 -22.83
N GLY A 938 -23.56 -0.42 -21.85
CA GLY A 938 -23.25 -1.85 -21.74
C GLY A 938 -23.93 -2.69 -22.84
N HIS A 939 -25.26 -2.68 -22.88
CA HIS A 939 -26.06 -3.51 -23.78
C HIS A 939 -27.03 -2.75 -24.69
N GLY A 940 -27.15 -1.43 -24.55
CA GLY A 940 -28.04 -0.58 -25.36
C GLY A 940 -27.35 0.17 -26.49
N ASP A 941 -28.16 0.90 -27.25
CA ASP A 941 -27.72 1.73 -28.37
C ASP A 941 -27.41 3.17 -27.91
N ILE A 942 -26.43 3.80 -28.55
CA ILE A 942 -26.12 5.22 -28.36
C ILE A 942 -26.55 6.01 -29.59
N THR A 943 -27.45 6.97 -29.44
CA THR A 943 -27.95 7.82 -30.53
C THR A 943 -27.73 9.29 -30.23
N VAL A 944 -27.05 9.99 -31.14
CA VAL A 944 -26.75 11.43 -31.07
C VAL A 944 -27.33 12.10 -32.32
N THR A 945 -28.29 13.00 -32.15
CA THR A 945 -28.98 13.68 -33.26
C THR A 945 -29.05 15.18 -33.01
N ASP A 946 -28.71 15.99 -34.01
CA ASP A 946 -28.72 17.46 -33.95
C ASP A 946 -28.09 18.03 -32.66
N SER A 947 -27.02 17.40 -32.18
CA SER A 947 -26.42 17.68 -30.87
C SER A 947 -24.91 17.94 -30.95
N ALA A 948 -24.38 18.67 -29.98
CA ALA A 948 -22.94 18.94 -29.86
C ALA A 948 -22.33 18.14 -28.70
N LEU A 949 -21.27 17.36 -28.96
CA LEU A 949 -20.48 16.65 -27.95
C LEU A 949 -19.03 17.14 -28.02
N ASN A 950 -18.52 17.67 -26.91
CA ASN A 950 -17.16 18.23 -26.85
C ASN A 950 -16.35 17.60 -25.70
N ALA A 951 -15.15 17.09 -25.99
CA ALA A 951 -14.17 16.64 -24.98
C ALA A 951 -12.92 17.53 -24.98
N THR A 952 -12.68 18.24 -23.88
CA THR A 952 -11.82 19.44 -23.88
C THR A 952 -10.41 19.27 -23.31
N ASP A 953 -10.10 18.16 -22.64
CA ASP A 953 -8.85 18.00 -21.86
C ASP A 953 -7.81 17.07 -22.50
N GLY A 954 -8.14 16.35 -23.57
CA GLY A 954 -7.24 15.44 -24.26
C GLY A 954 -6.94 14.13 -23.54
N LYS A 955 -7.60 13.85 -22.41
CA LYS A 955 -7.35 12.69 -21.54
C LYS A 955 -8.41 11.60 -21.61
N MET A 956 -9.49 11.84 -22.34
CA MET A 956 -10.56 10.85 -22.52
C MET A 956 -10.11 9.72 -23.45
N ASP A 957 -10.48 8.48 -23.13
CA ASP A 957 -10.18 7.32 -23.97
C ASP A 957 -11.20 7.16 -25.10
N SER A 958 -12.49 7.23 -24.74
CA SER A 958 -13.60 7.04 -25.68
C SER A 958 -14.72 8.04 -25.41
N LEU A 959 -15.12 8.80 -26.43
CA LEU A 959 -16.27 9.71 -26.29
C LEU A 959 -17.59 8.96 -26.36
N ILE A 960 -17.66 7.95 -27.21
CA ILE A 960 -18.84 7.09 -27.40
C ILE A 960 -18.35 5.65 -27.33
N TYR A 961 -18.92 4.86 -26.42
CA TYR A 961 -18.52 3.48 -26.20
C TYR A 961 -19.74 2.57 -25.95
N ALA A 962 -20.20 1.89 -27.00
CA ALA A 962 -21.31 0.92 -26.93
C ALA A 962 -20.77 -0.52 -26.97
N VAL A 963 -20.75 -1.21 -25.82
CA VAL A 963 -20.04 -2.50 -25.64
C VAL A 963 -20.71 -3.65 -26.37
N PHE A 964 -22.04 -3.71 -26.34
CA PHE A 964 -22.83 -4.70 -27.07
C PHE A 964 -23.97 -4.05 -27.86
N GLY A 965 -23.81 -2.80 -28.26
CA GLY A 965 -24.82 -2.02 -28.97
C GLY A 965 -24.36 -1.42 -30.30
N ASN A 966 -25.25 -0.65 -30.92
CA ASN A 966 -24.96 0.22 -32.05
C ASN A 966 -24.70 1.65 -31.57
N ALA A 967 -23.97 2.42 -32.36
CA ALA A 967 -23.88 3.86 -32.17
C ALA A 967 -24.24 4.61 -33.46
N THR A 968 -25.04 5.66 -33.34
CA THR A 968 -25.45 6.52 -34.46
C THR A 968 -25.20 7.99 -34.13
N VAL A 969 -24.49 8.68 -35.02
CA VAL A 969 -24.34 10.13 -35.01
C VAL A 969 -24.95 10.69 -36.30
N SER A 970 -25.97 11.55 -36.17
CA SER A 970 -26.77 11.98 -37.32
C SER A 970 -27.23 13.42 -37.27
N GLY A 971 -27.75 13.91 -38.40
CA GLY A 971 -28.26 15.27 -38.55
C GLY A 971 -27.14 16.31 -38.53
N ASN A 972 -27.40 17.46 -37.94
CA ASN A 972 -26.45 18.57 -37.79
C ASN A 972 -25.52 18.40 -36.58
N SER A 973 -25.34 17.16 -36.10
CA SER A 973 -24.52 16.86 -34.92
C SER A 973 -23.06 17.24 -35.12
N GLN A 974 -22.45 17.79 -34.07
CA GLN A 974 -21.05 18.21 -34.01
C GLN A 974 -20.35 17.45 -32.90
N VAL A 975 -19.37 16.64 -33.24
CA VAL A 975 -18.59 15.86 -32.28
C VAL A 975 -17.14 16.32 -32.40
N ASP A 976 -16.59 16.86 -31.33
CA ASP A 976 -15.19 17.31 -31.27
C ASP A 976 -14.50 16.68 -30.06
N MET A 977 -13.47 15.88 -30.31
CA MET A 977 -12.75 15.17 -29.26
C MET A 977 -11.24 15.23 -29.47
N SER A 978 -10.54 15.41 -28.35
CA SER A 978 -9.12 15.10 -28.22
C SER A 978 -8.94 13.91 -27.27
N PHE A 979 -8.14 12.91 -27.66
CA PHE A 979 -7.98 11.64 -26.90
C PHE A 979 -6.51 11.23 -26.76
N GLY A 980 -6.14 10.65 -25.62
CA GLY A 980 -4.76 10.16 -25.40
C GLY A 980 -4.33 10.01 -23.94
N ALA A 981 -5.04 9.21 -23.14
CA ALA A 981 -4.55 8.82 -21.83
C ALA A 981 -3.29 7.94 -21.94
N GLU A 982 -2.32 8.13 -21.04
CA GLU A 982 -0.99 7.52 -21.07
C GLU A 982 -0.95 5.98 -20.96
N HIS A 983 -2.10 5.30 -20.77
CA HIS A 983 -2.12 3.89 -20.32
C HIS A 983 -3.16 2.94 -20.95
N HIS A 984 -3.92 3.32 -22.00
CA HIS A 984 -5.06 2.49 -22.43
C HIS A 984 -5.26 2.37 -23.96
N PHE A 985 -5.73 1.17 -24.36
CA PHE A 985 -5.88 0.72 -25.74
C PHE A 985 -7.36 0.74 -26.22
N SER A 986 -8.14 1.80 -25.93
CA SER A 986 -9.54 1.93 -26.38
C SER A 986 -9.68 2.87 -27.59
N PRO A 987 -10.57 2.60 -28.57
CA PRO A 987 -10.78 3.49 -29.72
C PRO A 987 -11.60 4.72 -29.32
N ALA A 988 -11.39 5.84 -30.02
CA ALA A 988 -12.02 7.12 -29.66
C ALA A 988 -13.56 7.08 -29.76
N ILE A 989 -14.09 6.38 -30.77
CA ILE A 989 -15.51 6.01 -30.89
C ILE A 989 -15.63 4.50 -31.17
N PHE A 990 -16.38 3.81 -30.32
CA PHE A 990 -16.63 2.37 -30.40
C PHE A 990 -18.11 2.03 -30.45
N ALA A 991 -18.46 1.08 -31.30
CA ALA A 991 -19.70 0.31 -31.17
C ALA A 991 -19.44 -1.13 -31.58
N TYR A 992 -19.89 -2.10 -30.79
CA TYR A 992 -19.62 -3.50 -31.13
C TYR A 992 -20.25 -3.94 -32.44
N TYR A 993 -21.52 -3.58 -32.70
CA TYR A 993 -22.24 -4.03 -33.90
C TYR A 993 -22.10 -3.08 -35.08
N THR A 994 -22.78 -1.94 -35.05
CA THR A 994 -22.79 -0.98 -36.16
C THR A 994 -22.51 0.43 -35.65
N LEU A 995 -21.58 1.12 -36.31
CA LEU A 995 -21.33 2.54 -36.13
C LEU A 995 -21.82 3.31 -37.37
N THR A 996 -22.83 4.16 -37.21
CA THR A 996 -23.46 4.91 -38.31
C THR A 996 -23.19 6.42 -38.19
N PHE A 997 -22.73 7.02 -39.29
CA PHE A 997 -22.57 8.47 -39.42
C PHE A 997 -23.42 9.00 -40.58
N ASP A 998 -24.53 9.67 -40.28
CA ASP A 998 -25.42 10.30 -41.28
C ASP A 998 -25.49 11.82 -41.05
N LEU A 999 -24.40 12.50 -41.37
CA LEU A 999 -24.20 13.92 -41.11
C LEU A 999 -24.82 14.78 -42.22
N GLN A 1000 -25.43 15.89 -41.81
CA GLN A 1000 -26.09 16.86 -42.69
C GLN A 1000 -25.55 18.27 -42.45
N GLU A 1001 -25.67 19.13 -43.46
CA GLU A 1001 -25.35 20.57 -43.41
C GLU A 1001 -24.01 20.94 -42.73
N SER A 1002 -24.06 21.33 -41.45
CA SER A 1002 -22.91 21.75 -40.64
C SER A 1002 -22.33 20.65 -39.75
N GLY A 1003 -22.87 19.44 -39.83
CA GLY A 1003 -22.48 18.32 -38.99
C GLY A 1003 -21.08 17.81 -39.30
N PHE A 1004 -20.32 17.50 -38.25
CA PHE A 1004 -18.97 16.97 -38.33
C PHE A 1004 -18.65 16.08 -37.13
N VAL A 1005 -17.65 15.21 -37.31
CA VAL A 1005 -17.00 14.43 -36.25
C VAL A 1005 -15.50 14.64 -36.43
N GLN A 1006 -14.86 15.27 -35.45
CA GLN A 1006 -13.44 15.55 -35.42
C GLN A 1006 -12.81 14.82 -34.24
N ILE A 1007 -11.83 13.98 -34.53
CA ILE A 1007 -11.10 13.15 -33.58
C ILE A 1007 -9.63 13.49 -33.71
N LYS A 1008 -8.99 13.86 -32.61
CA LYS A 1008 -7.59 14.25 -32.55
C LYS A 1008 -6.84 13.49 -31.45
N ALA A 1009 -5.83 12.71 -31.82
CA ALA A 1009 -4.93 12.07 -30.88
C ALA A 1009 -3.99 13.12 -30.24
N THR A 1010 -3.78 13.04 -28.93
CA THR A 1010 -2.92 13.96 -28.16
C THR A 1010 -1.52 13.41 -27.91
N HIS A 1011 -1.30 12.10 -28.09
CA HIS A 1011 -0.02 11.45 -27.88
C HIS A 1011 0.27 10.39 -29.00
N PRO A 1012 1.53 10.24 -29.48
CA PRO A 1012 1.87 9.33 -30.58
C PRO A 1012 1.79 7.83 -30.24
N ASP A 1013 1.85 7.47 -28.96
CA ASP A 1013 1.76 6.07 -28.48
C ASP A 1013 0.33 5.62 -28.10
N VAL A 1014 -0.69 6.41 -28.45
CA VAL A 1014 -2.11 6.11 -28.16
C VAL A 1014 -2.62 5.04 -29.12
N ASN A 1015 -3.67 4.30 -28.72
CA ASN A 1015 -4.38 3.35 -29.58
C ASN A 1015 -4.52 3.89 -31.03
N PRO A 1016 -4.09 3.13 -32.06
CA PRO A 1016 -4.14 3.60 -33.43
C PRO A 1016 -5.55 3.83 -33.98
N HIS A 1017 -6.63 3.37 -33.33
CA HIS A 1017 -7.99 3.39 -33.89
C HIS A 1017 -8.81 4.65 -33.52
N ALA A 1018 -9.04 5.55 -34.47
CA ALA A 1018 -10.03 6.63 -34.31
C ALA A 1018 -11.46 6.08 -34.18
N LEU A 1019 -11.83 5.13 -35.05
CA LEU A 1019 -13.14 4.49 -35.10
C LEU A 1019 -12.98 2.97 -35.10
N MET A 1020 -13.87 2.25 -34.42
CA MET A 1020 -13.86 0.79 -34.45
C MET A 1020 -15.27 0.20 -34.25
N SER A 1021 -15.66 -0.71 -35.14
CA SER A 1021 -16.93 -1.46 -35.04
C SER A 1021 -16.87 -2.75 -35.85
N ILE A 1022 -17.86 -3.65 -35.77
CA ILE A 1022 -17.99 -4.75 -36.74
C ILE A 1022 -18.36 -4.19 -38.13
N ASP A 1023 -19.22 -3.15 -38.17
CA ASP A 1023 -19.60 -2.46 -39.41
C ASP A 1023 -19.61 -0.94 -39.21
N ILE A 1024 -19.08 -0.21 -40.19
CA ILE A 1024 -19.10 1.27 -40.20
C ILE A 1024 -19.86 1.73 -41.44
N VAL A 1025 -20.98 2.42 -41.21
CA VAL A 1025 -21.89 2.91 -42.26
C VAL A 1025 -21.78 4.43 -42.35
N LEU A 1026 -21.36 4.92 -43.51
CA LEU A 1026 -21.38 6.34 -43.83
C LEU A 1026 -22.64 6.64 -44.67
N GLY A 1027 -23.48 7.56 -44.17
CA GLY A 1027 -24.65 8.06 -44.89
C GLY A 1027 -24.30 8.70 -46.24
N GLU A 1028 -25.28 8.81 -47.13
CA GLU A 1028 -25.05 9.31 -48.50
C GLU A 1028 -24.43 10.71 -48.52
N ASN A 1029 -24.69 11.51 -47.48
CA ASN A 1029 -24.19 12.88 -47.32
C ASN A 1029 -22.97 12.99 -46.41
N THR A 1030 -22.38 11.90 -45.92
CA THR A 1030 -21.17 11.91 -45.08
C THR A 1030 -19.92 11.61 -45.91
N GLU A 1031 -18.82 12.33 -45.69
CA GLU A 1031 -17.50 12.02 -46.24
C GLU A 1031 -16.41 12.04 -45.16
N ILE A 1032 -15.37 11.21 -45.37
CA ILE A 1032 -14.11 11.30 -44.62
C ILE A 1032 -13.27 12.39 -45.30
N SER A 1033 -12.89 13.40 -44.54
CA SER A 1033 -12.22 14.60 -45.07
C SER A 1033 -10.77 14.77 -44.64
N ASP A 1034 -10.37 14.12 -43.55
CA ASP A 1034 -8.99 14.09 -43.06
C ASP A 1034 -8.76 12.75 -42.31
N PRO A 1035 -7.66 12.01 -42.56
CA PRO A 1035 -6.64 12.25 -43.57
C PRO A 1035 -7.15 12.04 -45.00
N GLU A 1036 -6.62 12.83 -45.93
CA GLU A 1036 -6.99 12.75 -47.34
C GLU A 1036 -6.74 11.33 -47.89
N GLY A 1037 -7.79 10.72 -48.46
CA GLY A 1037 -7.73 9.38 -49.04
C GLY A 1037 -8.00 8.24 -48.07
N ALA A 1038 -8.33 8.53 -46.81
CA ALA A 1038 -8.79 7.51 -45.88
C ALA A 1038 -10.15 6.93 -46.27
N ALA A 1039 -10.35 5.65 -45.95
CA ALA A 1039 -11.57 4.92 -46.21
C ALA A 1039 -11.86 3.92 -45.10
N VAL A 1040 -13.13 3.50 -45.00
CA VAL A 1040 -13.51 2.37 -44.14
C VAL A 1040 -12.88 1.09 -44.70
N GLY A 1041 -12.12 0.40 -43.87
CA GLY A 1041 -11.49 -0.88 -44.17
C GLY A 1041 -11.63 -1.85 -43.00
N SER A 1042 -11.16 -3.08 -43.19
CA SER A 1042 -11.24 -4.13 -42.16
C SER A 1042 -9.87 -4.50 -41.63
N ILE A 1043 -9.75 -4.64 -40.31
CA ILE A 1043 -8.60 -5.22 -39.61
C ILE A 1043 -9.03 -6.50 -38.91
N THR A 1044 -8.10 -7.42 -38.69
CA THR A 1044 -8.33 -8.61 -37.86
C THR A 1044 -7.50 -8.47 -36.60
N ASP A 1045 -8.16 -8.31 -35.47
CA ASP A 1045 -7.54 -8.31 -34.16
C ASP A 1045 -7.99 -9.58 -33.40
N GLY A 1046 -7.02 -10.42 -33.05
CA GLY A 1046 -7.27 -11.75 -32.48
C GLY A 1046 -8.18 -12.63 -33.37
N ARG A 1047 -9.42 -12.86 -32.92
CA ARG A 1047 -10.44 -13.71 -33.58
C ARG A 1047 -11.59 -12.92 -34.20
N VAL A 1048 -11.63 -11.59 -34.07
CA VAL A 1048 -12.72 -10.74 -34.54
C VAL A 1048 -12.20 -9.82 -35.64
N THR A 1049 -12.98 -9.68 -36.72
CA THR A 1049 -12.70 -8.71 -37.78
C THR A 1049 -13.51 -7.45 -37.51
N TYR A 1050 -12.82 -6.33 -37.35
CA TYR A 1050 -13.43 -5.03 -37.11
C TYR A 1050 -13.27 -4.14 -38.35
N ALA A 1051 -14.28 -3.34 -38.66
CA ALA A 1051 -14.19 -2.17 -39.52
C ALA A 1051 -13.54 -1.00 -38.76
N THR A 1052 -12.63 -0.28 -39.43
CA THR A 1052 -11.94 0.92 -38.92
C THR A 1052 -11.61 1.86 -40.08
N LEU A 1053 -10.99 3.01 -39.80
CA LEU A 1053 -10.46 3.90 -40.82
C LEU A 1053 -9.02 3.51 -41.17
N LEU A 1054 -8.77 3.32 -42.48
CA LEU A 1054 -7.45 3.09 -43.03
C LEU A 1054 -7.05 4.25 -43.92
N ASP A 1055 -5.80 4.68 -43.84
CA ASP A 1055 -5.20 5.63 -44.77
C ASP A 1055 -5.04 5.01 -46.17
N LYS A 1056 -4.58 5.80 -47.14
CA LYS A 1056 -4.37 5.34 -48.52
C LYS A 1056 -3.28 4.25 -48.64
N GLU A 1057 -2.39 4.12 -47.65
CA GLU A 1057 -1.37 3.08 -47.54
C GLU A 1057 -1.91 1.80 -46.87
N GLY A 1058 -3.12 1.84 -46.30
CA GLY A 1058 -3.74 0.74 -45.58
C GLY A 1058 -3.38 0.68 -44.10
N ASN A 1059 -2.75 1.71 -43.54
CA ASN A 1059 -2.47 1.81 -42.10
C ASN A 1059 -3.68 2.35 -41.36
N VAL A 1060 -3.81 1.97 -40.10
CA VAL A 1060 -4.87 2.44 -39.21
C VAL A 1060 -4.66 3.93 -38.89
N VAL A 1061 -5.77 4.67 -38.86
CA VAL A 1061 -5.79 6.11 -38.62
C VAL A 1061 -6.27 6.43 -37.20
N SER A 1062 -5.47 7.22 -36.47
CA SER A 1062 -5.79 7.72 -35.12
C SER A 1062 -6.45 9.12 -35.13
N ASP A 1063 -6.12 9.97 -36.11
CA ASP A 1063 -6.74 11.29 -36.31
C ASP A 1063 -7.76 11.24 -37.44
N ALA A 1064 -9.01 11.65 -37.22
CA ALA A 1064 -10.02 11.59 -38.28
C ALA A 1064 -10.99 12.76 -38.25
N THR A 1065 -11.34 13.27 -39.43
CA THR A 1065 -12.45 14.22 -39.59
C THR A 1065 -13.47 13.68 -40.59
N LEU A 1066 -14.67 13.37 -40.12
CA LEU A 1066 -15.86 13.12 -40.95
C LEU A 1066 -16.71 14.37 -40.98
N LYS A 1067 -17.31 14.69 -42.14
CA LYS A 1067 -18.18 15.86 -42.27
C LYS A 1067 -19.30 15.62 -43.27
N ALA A 1068 -20.33 16.46 -43.18
CA ALA A 1068 -21.33 16.56 -44.22
C ALA A 1068 -20.68 17.01 -45.55
N LYS A 1069 -21.06 16.36 -46.65
CA LYS A 1069 -20.65 16.72 -48.01
C LYS A 1069 -21.11 18.12 -48.32
N ALA A 1070 -20.23 18.91 -48.93
CA ALA A 1070 -20.60 20.23 -49.42
C ALA A 1070 -21.77 20.09 -50.41
N ALA A 1071 -22.84 20.87 -50.19
CA ALA A 1071 -23.98 20.88 -51.10
C ALA A 1071 -23.48 21.14 -52.54
N PRO A 1072 -23.90 20.33 -53.54
CA PRO A 1072 -23.53 20.58 -54.92
C PRO A 1072 -23.97 22.00 -55.28
N ALA A 1073 -23.04 22.80 -55.82
CA ALA A 1073 -23.31 24.17 -56.22
C ALA A 1073 -24.60 24.19 -57.07
N PRO A 1074 -25.57 25.09 -56.78
CA PRO A 1074 -26.84 25.07 -57.49
C PRO A 1074 -26.58 25.17 -58.98
N GLU A 1075 -27.09 24.19 -59.75
CA GLU A 1075 -27.03 24.22 -61.21
C GLU A 1075 -27.58 25.58 -61.66
N GLN A 1076 -26.72 26.45 -62.18
CA GLN A 1076 -27.20 27.68 -62.80
C GLN A 1076 -28.07 27.30 -64.00
N PRO A 1077 -29.33 27.76 -64.07
CA PRO A 1077 -30.15 27.51 -65.24
C PRO A 1077 -29.51 28.19 -66.45
N GLY A 1078 -29.30 27.39 -67.50
CA GLY A 1078 -28.40 27.68 -68.63
C GLY A 1078 -28.40 29.13 -69.14
N GLN A 1079 -27.21 29.71 -69.17
CA GLN A 1079 -26.94 30.89 -69.99
C GLN A 1079 -26.75 30.46 -71.44
N THR A 1080 -27.69 30.89 -72.26
CA THR A 1080 -27.58 30.98 -73.72
C THR A 1080 -26.32 31.71 -74.16
N ASP A 1081 -25.64 31.13 -75.15
CA ASP A 1081 -24.55 31.69 -75.95
C ASP A 1081 -24.73 33.19 -76.27
N SER A 1082 -23.74 34.00 -75.90
CA SER A 1082 -23.38 35.18 -76.69
C SER A 1082 -21.91 35.56 -76.49
N ASP A 1083 -21.12 35.17 -77.49
CA ASP A 1083 -20.08 35.94 -78.19
C ASP A 1083 -18.97 36.67 -77.40
N LYS A 1084 -17.73 36.29 -77.77
CA LYS A 1084 -16.53 37.13 -78.10
C LYS A 1084 -16.15 38.25 -77.12
N THR A 1085 -14.90 38.44 -76.71
CA THR A 1085 -13.71 38.68 -77.55
C THR A 1085 -12.48 38.85 -76.64
N ASP A 1086 -11.35 38.29 -77.07
CA ASP A 1086 -9.94 38.71 -76.96
C ASP A 1086 -9.36 39.44 -75.72
N GLY A 1087 -8.20 38.95 -75.28
CA GLY A 1087 -7.02 39.84 -75.21
C GLY A 1087 -6.16 39.82 -73.93
N ASN A 1088 -5.15 38.96 -73.93
CA ASN A 1088 -3.76 39.18 -73.49
C ASN A 1088 -3.41 40.27 -72.45
N GLY A 1089 -2.61 39.87 -71.46
CA GLY A 1089 -1.32 40.56 -71.23
C GLY A 1089 -0.81 40.71 -69.79
N GLN A 1090 0.23 39.90 -69.47
CA GLN A 1090 1.41 40.19 -68.62
C GLN A 1090 1.17 40.41 -67.11
N ALA A 1091 1.65 39.58 -66.18
CA ALA A 1091 3.00 39.01 -65.94
C ALA A 1091 4.07 40.04 -65.53
N ALA A 1092 4.28 40.17 -64.22
CA ALA A 1092 5.55 40.33 -63.49
C ALA A 1092 5.14 40.42 -61.99
N GLY A 1093 5.54 39.57 -61.05
CA GLY A 1093 6.83 38.92 -60.87
C GLY A 1093 7.63 39.76 -59.90
N GLU A 1094 7.66 39.40 -58.61
CA GLU A 1094 8.89 39.27 -57.81
C GLU A 1094 8.61 38.84 -56.37
N LYS A 1095 9.67 38.29 -55.80
CA LYS A 1095 9.74 37.29 -54.74
C LYS A 1095 10.33 37.94 -53.49
N LEU A 1096 10.11 37.26 -52.36
CA LEU A 1096 10.95 37.20 -51.15
C LEU A 1096 10.68 38.18 -49.98
N SER A 1097 10.01 37.58 -48.98
CA SER A 1097 10.51 37.29 -47.63
C SER A 1097 10.69 38.40 -46.59
N ALA A 1098 9.92 38.20 -45.51
CA ALA A 1098 10.36 38.05 -44.12
C ALA A 1098 10.28 39.25 -43.15
N THR A 1099 9.63 38.91 -42.02
CA THR A 1099 9.85 39.32 -40.62
C THR A 1099 9.36 40.68 -40.10
N GLY A 1100 8.43 40.60 -39.13
CA GLY A 1100 8.70 41.10 -37.77
C GLY A 1100 7.65 42.01 -37.12
N SER A 1101 6.92 41.48 -36.13
CA SER A 1101 6.52 42.05 -34.81
C SER A 1101 5.85 43.45 -34.75
N GLY A 1102 4.75 43.72 -34.05
CA GLY A 1102 4.00 43.03 -33.00
C GLY A 1102 2.97 44.01 -32.38
N VAL A 1103 2.33 43.58 -31.27
CA VAL A 1103 1.51 44.36 -30.30
C VAL A 1103 -0.03 44.37 -30.50
N ILE A 1104 -0.73 43.78 -29.51
CA ILE A 1104 -2.17 43.81 -29.15
C ILE A 1104 -2.41 45.05 -28.24
N PRO A 1105 -3.54 45.81 -28.30
CA PRO A 1105 -4.72 45.50 -27.47
C PRO A 1105 -6.13 45.89 -27.99
N LEU A 1106 -7.12 45.27 -27.33
CA LEU A 1106 -8.58 45.50 -27.33
C LEU A 1106 -9.03 46.97 -27.48
N VAL A 1107 -10.21 47.17 -28.10
CA VAL A 1107 -11.47 47.64 -27.45
C VAL A 1107 -12.57 47.91 -28.51
N MET A 1108 -13.75 47.35 -28.23
CA MET A 1108 -15.14 47.65 -28.66
C MET A 1108 -15.44 48.70 -29.76
N GLY A 1109 -16.38 48.32 -30.65
CA GLY A 1109 -17.64 49.06 -30.75
C GLY A 1109 -18.03 49.68 -32.12
N ALA A 1110 -19.14 49.14 -32.64
CA ALA A 1110 -20.16 49.78 -33.50
C ALA A 1110 -19.87 50.04 -34.98
N LEU A 1111 -20.64 49.37 -35.86
CA LEU A 1111 -21.71 50.04 -36.63
C LEU A 1111 -22.62 49.02 -37.35
N THR A 1112 -23.81 48.74 -36.82
CA THR A 1112 -24.97 48.39 -37.67
C THR A 1112 -26.24 48.93 -37.03
N LEU A 1113 -26.40 50.25 -37.18
CA LEU A 1113 -27.65 50.97 -36.96
C LEU A 1113 -28.14 51.43 -38.33
N ALA A 1114 -28.92 50.60 -39.01
CA ALA A 1114 -29.77 51.00 -40.13
C ALA A 1114 -30.81 49.91 -40.42
N MET A 1115 -31.95 49.97 -39.71
CA MET A 1115 -33.32 49.87 -40.27
C MET A 1115 -34.35 49.72 -39.14
N ILE A 1116 -34.75 50.85 -38.55
CA ILE A 1116 -36.10 51.05 -38.02
C ILE A 1116 -36.77 52.08 -38.93
N ALA A 1117 -37.63 51.63 -39.85
CA ALA A 1117 -38.83 52.34 -40.32
C ALA A 1117 -39.50 51.55 -41.46
N LEU A 1118 -40.84 51.51 -41.43
CA LEU A 1118 -41.81 50.81 -42.29
C LEU A 1118 -42.02 49.33 -41.94
N CYS A 1119 -43.17 48.85 -41.46
CA CYS A 1119 -44.51 49.44 -41.34
C CYS A 1119 -45.31 48.70 -40.26
N ALA A 1120 -46.03 49.47 -39.45
CA ALA A 1120 -47.17 48.99 -38.69
C ALA A 1120 -48.27 48.45 -39.64
N GLY A 1121 -48.95 47.38 -39.24
CA GLY A 1121 -50.08 46.80 -39.97
C GLY A 1121 -51.01 46.01 -39.06
N VAL A 1122 -51.87 46.73 -38.32
CA VAL A 1122 -53.04 46.19 -37.63
C VAL A 1122 -54.16 45.88 -38.65
N VAL A 1123 -54.61 44.63 -38.73
CA VAL A 1123 -55.94 44.19 -39.23
C VAL A 1123 -56.24 42.86 -38.50
N ARG A 1124 -57.17 42.67 -37.56
CA ARG A 1124 -58.61 42.93 -37.42
C ARG A 1124 -59.54 42.18 -38.41
N ARG A 1125 -60.09 41.05 -37.92
CA ARG A 1125 -61.39 40.39 -38.24
C ARG A 1125 -61.65 39.79 -39.63
N ALA A 1126 -61.97 38.48 -39.64
CA ALA A 1126 -63.22 37.86 -40.15
C ALA A 1126 -63.24 36.39 -39.68
N ARG A 1127 -64.12 35.88 -38.80
CA ARG A 1127 -65.56 35.53 -38.94
C ARG A 1127 -65.94 34.76 -40.21
N GLY A 1128 -66.25 33.47 -40.02
CA GLY A 1128 -67.03 32.57 -40.88
C GLY A 1128 -66.75 31.12 -40.47
N ALA A 1129 -67.48 30.42 -39.60
CA ALA A 1129 -68.92 30.08 -39.54
C ALA A 1129 -69.39 29.14 -40.68
N TYR A 1130 -69.28 27.83 -40.44
CA TYR A 1130 -70.19 26.72 -40.83
C TYR A 1130 -69.80 25.57 -39.86
N GLY A 1131 -70.60 25.06 -38.91
CA GLY A 1131 -71.96 24.50 -39.00
C GLY A 1131 -71.89 23.14 -39.70
N THR A 1132 -72.16 21.96 -39.12
CA THR A 1132 -73.17 21.55 -38.14
C THR A 1132 -73.07 20.04 -37.80
N ARG A 1133 -73.71 19.62 -36.69
CA ARG A 1133 -74.17 18.28 -36.24
C ARG A 1133 -73.11 17.33 -35.62
N GLY A 1134 -73.28 16.72 -34.45
CA GLY A 1134 -74.38 16.65 -33.48
C GLY A 1134 -74.52 15.23 -32.91
N MET A 1135 -74.47 15.08 -31.58
CA MET A 1135 -74.95 13.99 -30.66
C MET A 1135 -73.98 13.95 -29.46
N ARG A 1136 -74.28 14.32 -28.20
CA ARG A 1136 -75.37 14.12 -27.22
C ARG A 1136 -75.30 12.77 -26.47
N HIS A 1137 -75.11 12.90 -25.14
CA HIS A 1137 -75.18 11.93 -24.02
C HIS A 1137 -73.90 11.14 -23.72
N GLY A 1138 -73.44 10.99 -22.47
CA GLY A 1138 -74.01 11.37 -21.18
C GLY A 1138 -73.03 11.10 -20.03
N ARG A 1139 -73.35 11.68 -18.87
CA ARG A 1139 -72.69 11.56 -17.56
C ARG A 1139 -72.23 10.14 -17.19
N ARG A 1140 -70.99 10.01 -16.73
CA ARG A 1140 -70.67 9.84 -15.31
C ARG A 1140 -69.36 10.56 -15.02
#